data_AF-A0A9P7EHS9-F1
#
_entry.id   AF-A0A9P7EHS9-F1
#
_cell.length_a   1.000
_cell.length_b   1.000
_cell.length_c   1.000
_cell.angle_alpha   90.00
_cell.angle_beta   90.00
_cell.angle_gamma   90.00
#
_symmetry.space_group_name_H-M   'P 1'
#
loop_
_entity.id
_entity.type
_entity.pdbx_description
1 polymer ?
#
loop_
_entity_poly.entity_id
_entity_poly.type
_entity_poly.pdbx_seq_one_letter_code
_entity_poly.pdbx_strand_id
1 'polypeptide(L)'
;MEEEIRRYVEAVCIASEPSQSHLHQQAFEYLSNLRQNANETWRLALTAFTGVTPEGNKYPESVRFYSLRLLDEFFDNRFEPLDEDSFRTLQQSMISYVHSEYVYGSAESNASYLRNKFSHTLTLFFLCTYVEQWPTFFTDLFSLIRLPESPSQPQFNRHVSLLLFHLISEISGEVADQTIKSARTFNPVRHTRDSRVRDAVRERDAPLINEAVLTIVVDGTERLAALRKMTTSSPELSEALEIVDWGIRTFGSYAGWIDINLTITPITIPLLFSLLPDPNLAIRLATSTALLRIIAKGLKEPEDKLQLVKVLALGQVIDALESKTRAEQVARGSNDDEGEESYREALGRLLNVLGLELSKLTEVECEKPEVAADATRLLEQILPVMLRFMSDKYDDTCSTVFPLLQTILASYKRSRKVSTDPLEESKRSFLVSLLQVIMQKMKWDDEEDPSDLDDDDFSAFETLRKDLRLSMDAVFTIDQDLVTNAVRTLSLQTLTAYRSGMSLNWNDAELAVYLVYIFGEIVKTGGKGRAAFCVAPLVPKEKRREVDYSEYPLTPHGEMLLALVQSSISAFPHRLVAMQFFETVARYGDFFKIRKECIMPTLEAIVDARGLHNPDSTVRSRTYYLFHRFIKESRNDISEELAVNLVQGIRDLLTIQVDLPTLDSPDDDLLAEAIKNPGLFDSQLYLFETLGTLISLVSKSPDQQASMLLSIVTPLLDELSSNLTAAKGGKDPIPILRIHHSIMALGNVAKGFPDYPFPVPEGYCLPSLDVFRQVAQAILSCLEAMNVFKYVRDATRHAFARIIATTGSSVTHLIPPLMANLLAQFEPSELVDFMNFIGLLIHKLQSELFNVLDELIGPLSAHITQLLNQPVTGTDDSVEHAETKRAYLTLLTNVMSSDLHDIFISDRNKATFEPLLISMSRLAEDISDSSSQKSAFAFLSRCVQVWCQPATAADGQAQGVPGFERFVYERLVPTAFVVLSSPQFNIKDGQMMVVLLEIGNFLQIVCKTRGQEAQDFFLSAFLPSQGWPPDTAMEFTGKLQDLDNKAFRKYFADFVRSSRSQASS
;
A
#
# COMPACT_ATOMS: atom_id res chain seq x y z
N MET A 1 -52.53 -7.50 -14.56
CA MET A 1 -51.45 -7.98 -15.44
C MET A 1 -51.21 -7.09 -16.65
N GLU A 2 -52.08 -7.01 -17.67
CA GLU A 2 -51.78 -6.18 -18.88
C GLU A 2 -51.59 -4.68 -18.58
N GLU A 3 -52.42 -4.10 -17.70
CA GLU A 3 -52.29 -2.70 -17.29
C GLU A 3 -51.00 -2.44 -16.49
N GLU A 4 -50.59 -3.40 -15.66
CA GLU A 4 -49.35 -3.34 -14.89
C GLU A 4 -48.12 -3.46 -15.80
N ILE A 5 -48.17 -4.33 -16.82
CA ILE A 5 -47.09 -4.45 -17.81
C ILE A 5 -46.95 -3.13 -18.57
N ARG A 6 -48.06 -2.50 -18.96
CA ARG A 6 -48.03 -1.19 -19.62
C ARG A 6 -47.38 -0.11 -18.74
N ARG A 7 -47.77 -0.03 -17.47
CA ARG A 7 -47.17 0.92 -16.51
C ARG A 7 -45.68 0.66 -16.30
N TYR A 8 -45.28 -0.61 -16.24
CA TYR A 8 -43.88 -1.01 -16.12
C TYR A 8 -43.05 -0.63 -17.35
N VAL A 9 -43.56 -0.92 -18.56
CA VAL A 9 -42.92 -0.52 -19.83
C VAL A 9 -42.74 1.00 -19.88
N GLU A 10 -43.78 1.75 -19.54
CA GLU A 10 -43.75 3.22 -19.51
C GLU A 10 -42.73 3.75 -18.51
N ALA A 11 -42.69 3.19 -17.29
CA ALA A 11 -41.70 3.56 -16.27
C ALA A 11 -40.26 3.28 -16.72
N VAL A 12 -39.99 2.14 -17.37
CA VAL A 12 -38.64 1.83 -17.88
C VAL A 12 -38.26 2.77 -19.03
N CYS A 13 -39.18 3.09 -19.94
CA CYS A 13 -38.93 4.05 -21.02
C CYS A 13 -38.61 5.45 -20.46
N ILE A 14 -39.39 5.93 -19.47
CA ILE A 14 -39.16 7.22 -18.81
C ILE A 14 -37.82 7.22 -18.08
N ALA A 15 -37.47 6.15 -17.37
CA ALA A 15 -36.18 6.04 -16.67
C ALA A 15 -34.98 6.01 -17.63
N SER A 16 -35.18 5.47 -18.84
CA SER A 16 -34.16 5.36 -19.90
C SER A 16 -33.95 6.67 -20.67
N GLU A 17 -34.90 7.61 -20.60
CA GLU A 17 -34.83 8.92 -21.26
C GLU A 17 -34.55 10.05 -20.25
N PRO A 18 -33.33 10.63 -20.21
CA PRO A 18 -33.01 11.70 -19.27
C PRO A 18 -33.73 13.04 -19.53
N SER A 19 -34.51 13.14 -20.61
CA SER A 19 -35.24 14.36 -21.02
C SER A 19 -36.53 14.61 -20.23
N GLN A 20 -37.06 13.62 -19.49
CA GLN A 20 -38.37 13.71 -18.82
C GLN A 20 -38.25 13.93 -17.29
N SER A 21 -37.71 15.08 -16.88
CA SER A 21 -37.32 15.37 -15.49
C SER A 21 -38.41 15.18 -14.41
N HIS A 22 -39.70 15.43 -14.70
CA HIS A 22 -40.75 15.44 -13.67
C HIS A 22 -41.33 14.05 -13.30
N LEU A 23 -41.30 13.07 -14.22
CA LEU A 23 -41.75 11.70 -13.97
C LEU A 23 -40.59 10.73 -13.71
N HIS A 24 -39.35 11.18 -13.95
CA HIS A 24 -38.15 10.36 -13.79
C HIS A 24 -37.99 9.82 -12.37
N GLN A 25 -38.12 10.68 -11.35
CA GLN A 25 -38.04 10.24 -9.96
C GLN A 25 -39.16 9.26 -9.59
N GLN A 26 -40.39 9.50 -10.07
CA GLN A 26 -41.52 8.60 -9.83
C GLN A 26 -41.33 7.24 -10.50
N ALA A 27 -40.77 7.23 -11.72
CA ALA A 27 -40.42 6.00 -12.42
C ALA A 27 -39.31 5.23 -11.68
N PHE A 28 -38.26 5.92 -11.20
CA PHE A 28 -37.21 5.28 -10.40
C PHE A 28 -37.71 4.71 -9.08
N GLU A 29 -38.54 5.44 -8.35
CA GLU A 29 -39.18 4.97 -7.12
C GLU A 29 -40.06 3.75 -7.39
N TYR A 30 -40.89 3.79 -8.45
CA TYR A 30 -41.71 2.67 -8.86
C TYR A 30 -40.87 1.42 -9.21
N LEU A 31 -39.84 1.59 -10.03
CA LEU A 31 -38.95 0.49 -10.43
C LEU A 31 -38.14 -0.07 -9.25
N SER A 32 -37.71 0.80 -8.32
CA SER A 32 -37.05 0.40 -7.07
C SER A 32 -37.99 -0.42 -6.17
N ASN A 33 -39.25 -0.01 -6.05
CA ASN A 33 -40.27 -0.75 -5.31
C ASN A 33 -40.54 -2.13 -5.94
N LEU A 34 -40.55 -2.23 -7.27
CA LEU A 34 -40.68 -3.52 -7.96
C LEU A 34 -39.49 -4.44 -7.68
N ARG A 35 -38.28 -3.87 -7.64
CA ARG A 35 -37.04 -4.60 -7.33
C ARG A 35 -37.01 -5.12 -5.89
N GLN A 36 -37.40 -4.31 -4.91
CA GLN A 36 -37.51 -4.75 -3.50
C GLN A 36 -38.54 -5.87 -3.33
N ASN A 37 -39.58 -5.90 -4.17
CA ASN A 37 -40.63 -6.91 -4.16
C ASN A 37 -40.50 -7.93 -5.31
N ALA A 38 -39.26 -8.26 -5.72
CA ALA A 38 -38.98 -9.17 -6.84
C ALA A 38 -39.74 -10.51 -6.77
N ASN A 39 -40.01 -11.01 -5.55
CA ASN A 39 -40.78 -12.25 -5.31
C ASN A 39 -42.22 -12.23 -5.85
N GLU A 40 -42.83 -11.06 -5.93
CA GLU A 40 -44.20 -10.89 -6.43
C GLU A 40 -44.22 -10.42 -7.89
N THR A 41 -43.17 -9.72 -8.32
CA THR A 41 -43.12 -9.00 -9.59
C THR A 41 -42.42 -9.77 -10.72
N TRP A 42 -41.76 -10.90 -10.44
CA TRP A 42 -41.03 -11.67 -11.47
C TRP A 42 -41.90 -12.10 -12.68
N ARG A 43 -43.20 -12.39 -12.48
CA ARG A 43 -44.12 -12.76 -13.57
C ARG A 43 -44.34 -11.61 -14.56
N LEU A 44 -44.35 -10.38 -14.04
CA LEU A 44 -44.42 -9.15 -14.83
C LEU A 44 -43.19 -9.05 -15.74
N ALA A 45 -42.00 -9.22 -15.15
CA ALA A 45 -40.72 -9.16 -15.84
C ALA A 45 -40.60 -10.25 -16.91
N LEU A 46 -40.96 -11.50 -16.58
CA LEU A 46 -40.92 -12.62 -17.51
C LEU A 46 -41.78 -12.34 -18.76
N THR A 47 -43.01 -11.86 -18.54
CA THR A 47 -43.95 -11.57 -19.63
C THR A 47 -43.48 -10.39 -20.50
N ALA A 48 -42.88 -9.37 -19.87
CA ALA A 48 -42.30 -8.23 -20.59
C ALA A 48 -41.04 -8.62 -21.38
N PHE A 49 -40.27 -9.60 -20.90
CA PHE A 49 -39.09 -10.11 -21.59
C PHE A 49 -39.43 -10.98 -22.80
N THR A 50 -40.33 -11.96 -22.64
CA THR A 50 -40.68 -12.96 -23.67
C THR A 50 -41.84 -12.52 -24.58
N GLY A 51 -42.32 -11.29 -24.48
CA GLY A 51 -43.42 -10.80 -25.30
C GLY A 51 -43.04 -10.69 -26.78
N VAL A 52 -43.71 -11.44 -27.66
CA VAL A 52 -43.48 -11.45 -29.12
C VAL A 52 -44.75 -11.03 -29.86
N THR A 53 -44.61 -10.27 -30.95
CA THR A 53 -45.64 -9.94 -31.94
C THR A 53 -45.30 -10.58 -33.30
N PRO A 54 -46.24 -10.65 -34.27
CA PRO A 54 -45.96 -11.19 -35.60
C PRO A 54 -44.85 -10.43 -36.37
N GLU A 55 -44.51 -9.21 -35.94
CA GLU A 55 -43.50 -8.34 -36.55
C GLU A 55 -42.14 -8.37 -35.80
N GLY A 56 -42.03 -9.13 -34.69
CA GLY A 56 -40.80 -9.26 -33.90
C GLY A 56 -41.04 -9.15 -32.39
N ASN A 57 -40.04 -8.66 -31.65
CA ASN A 57 -40.15 -8.48 -30.20
C ASN A 57 -41.17 -7.37 -29.85
N LYS A 58 -42.07 -7.64 -28.88
CA LYS A 58 -43.17 -6.72 -28.52
C LYS A 58 -42.70 -5.44 -27.84
N TYR A 59 -41.57 -5.49 -27.13
CA TYR A 59 -41.07 -4.40 -26.29
C TYR A 59 -39.62 -4.02 -26.64
N PRO A 60 -39.20 -2.75 -26.39
CA PRO A 60 -37.84 -2.28 -26.64
C PRO A 60 -36.76 -3.05 -25.85
N GLU A 61 -35.52 -3.00 -26.35
CA GLU A 61 -34.38 -3.67 -25.72
C GLU A 61 -34.12 -3.23 -24.27
N SER A 62 -34.34 -1.94 -23.95
CA SER A 62 -34.19 -1.38 -22.60
C SER A 62 -35.17 -2.03 -21.60
N VAL A 63 -36.42 -2.24 -22.01
CA VAL A 63 -37.45 -2.91 -21.21
C VAL A 63 -37.10 -4.37 -20.98
N ARG A 64 -36.63 -5.05 -22.03
CA ARG A 64 -36.22 -6.46 -21.95
C ARG A 64 -35.01 -6.63 -21.04
N PHE A 65 -34.02 -5.73 -21.13
CA PHE A 65 -32.85 -5.71 -20.25
C PHE A 65 -33.24 -5.45 -18.78
N TYR A 66 -34.10 -4.46 -18.50
CA TYR A 66 -34.58 -4.20 -17.15
C TYR A 66 -35.39 -5.37 -16.59
N SER A 67 -36.14 -6.07 -17.45
CA SER A 67 -36.88 -7.27 -17.07
C SER A 67 -35.95 -8.40 -16.64
N LEU A 68 -34.84 -8.62 -17.36
CA LEU A 68 -33.81 -9.56 -16.92
C LEU A 68 -33.16 -9.12 -15.59
N ARG A 69 -32.94 -7.82 -15.36
CA ARG A 69 -32.43 -7.33 -14.06
C ARG A 69 -33.39 -7.63 -12.91
N LEU A 70 -34.70 -7.49 -13.13
CA LEU A 70 -35.70 -7.79 -12.10
C LEU A 70 -35.77 -9.30 -11.82
N LEU A 71 -35.61 -10.13 -12.86
CA LEU A 71 -35.49 -11.59 -12.71
C LEU A 71 -34.21 -11.99 -11.97
N ASP A 72 -33.09 -11.31 -12.23
CA ASP A 72 -31.84 -11.57 -11.50
C ASP A 72 -32.01 -11.31 -10.01
N GLU A 73 -32.66 -10.21 -9.62
CA GLU A 73 -32.94 -9.93 -8.20
C GLU A 73 -33.85 -10.98 -7.56
N PHE A 74 -34.76 -11.58 -8.34
CA PHE A 74 -35.62 -12.68 -7.88
C PHE A 74 -34.84 -13.98 -7.61
N PHE A 75 -33.77 -14.23 -8.39
CA PHE A 75 -32.90 -15.39 -8.23
C PHE A 75 -31.73 -15.14 -7.27
N ASP A 76 -31.22 -13.91 -7.21
CA ASP A 76 -30.10 -13.55 -6.34
C ASP A 76 -30.52 -13.70 -4.88
N ASN A 77 -29.60 -14.22 -4.06
CA ASN A 77 -29.83 -14.56 -2.65
C ASN A 77 -30.96 -15.58 -2.37
N ARG A 78 -31.47 -16.26 -3.39
CA ARG A 78 -32.38 -17.40 -3.22
C ARG A 78 -31.55 -18.69 -3.09
N PHE A 79 -31.79 -19.42 -2.00
CA PHE A 79 -31.08 -20.67 -1.68
C PHE A 79 -32.03 -21.87 -1.56
N GLU A 80 -33.34 -21.63 -1.61
CA GLU A 80 -34.39 -22.64 -1.53
C GLU A 80 -34.94 -22.96 -2.94
N PRO A 81 -35.42 -24.19 -3.17
CA PRO A 81 -36.09 -24.57 -4.41
C PRO A 81 -37.31 -23.69 -4.70
N LEU A 82 -37.63 -23.51 -5.98
CA LEU A 82 -38.82 -22.80 -6.39
C LEU A 82 -40.06 -23.68 -6.20
N ASP A 83 -41.24 -23.06 -6.06
CA ASP A 83 -42.49 -23.81 -6.17
C ASP A 83 -42.66 -24.37 -7.59
N GLU A 84 -43.34 -25.51 -7.72
CA GLU A 84 -43.44 -26.27 -8.97
C GLU A 84 -44.08 -25.45 -10.11
N ASP A 85 -45.08 -24.62 -9.82
CA ASP A 85 -45.77 -23.80 -10.81
C ASP A 85 -44.86 -22.67 -11.33
N SER A 86 -44.17 -21.97 -10.42
CA SER A 86 -43.20 -20.94 -10.79
C SER A 86 -42.04 -21.54 -11.59
N PHE A 87 -41.50 -22.69 -11.16
CA PHE A 87 -40.44 -23.39 -11.85
C PHE A 87 -40.83 -23.75 -13.29
N ARG A 88 -41.98 -24.42 -13.50
CA ARG A 88 -42.44 -24.82 -14.83
C ARG A 88 -42.68 -23.63 -15.75
N THR A 89 -43.25 -22.55 -15.21
CA THR A 89 -43.51 -21.33 -15.97
C THR A 89 -42.19 -20.72 -16.46
N LEU A 90 -41.22 -20.56 -15.57
CA LEU A 90 -39.89 -20.03 -15.90
C LEU A 90 -39.17 -20.92 -16.90
N GLN A 91 -39.11 -22.23 -16.65
CA GLN A 91 -38.45 -23.20 -17.51
C GLN A 91 -39.04 -23.17 -18.93
N GLN A 92 -40.37 -23.24 -19.07
CA GLN A 92 -41.03 -23.23 -20.37
C GLN A 92 -40.79 -21.93 -21.13
N SER A 93 -40.90 -20.78 -20.46
CA SER A 93 -40.65 -19.47 -21.08
C SER A 93 -39.21 -19.30 -21.53
N MET A 94 -38.22 -19.70 -20.71
CA MET A 94 -36.80 -19.59 -21.05
C MET A 94 -36.43 -20.52 -22.21
N ILE A 95 -36.86 -21.78 -22.19
CA ILE A 95 -36.60 -22.73 -23.29
C ILE A 95 -37.29 -22.26 -24.58
N SER A 96 -38.54 -21.77 -24.49
CA SER A 96 -39.26 -21.24 -25.65
C SER A 96 -38.53 -20.06 -26.26
N TYR A 97 -37.95 -19.17 -25.44
CA TYR A 97 -37.16 -18.04 -25.91
C TYR A 97 -35.85 -18.50 -26.58
N VAL A 98 -35.14 -19.47 -26.00
CA VAL A 98 -33.95 -20.07 -26.65
C VAL A 98 -34.31 -20.66 -28.02
N HIS A 99 -35.44 -21.37 -28.11
CA HIS A 99 -35.90 -21.93 -29.37
C HIS A 99 -36.22 -20.83 -30.41
N SER A 100 -37.03 -19.83 -30.06
CA SER A 100 -37.41 -18.78 -31.02
C SER A 100 -36.23 -17.90 -31.45
N GLU A 101 -35.37 -17.52 -30.51
CA GLU A 101 -34.36 -16.47 -30.74
C GLU A 101 -32.99 -17.05 -31.13
N TYR A 102 -32.54 -18.15 -30.49
CA TYR A 102 -31.20 -18.73 -30.74
C TYR A 102 -31.21 -19.87 -31.76
N VAL A 103 -32.27 -20.70 -31.81
CA VAL A 103 -32.32 -21.81 -32.78
C VAL A 103 -32.76 -21.32 -34.16
N TYR A 104 -33.85 -20.54 -34.23
CA TYR A 104 -34.45 -20.07 -35.49
C TYR A 104 -34.29 -18.56 -35.75
N GLY A 105 -33.92 -17.78 -34.74
CA GLY A 105 -33.81 -16.32 -34.81
C GLY A 105 -32.41 -15.82 -35.14
N SER A 106 -32.19 -14.51 -35.00
CA SER A 106 -30.89 -13.85 -35.19
C SER A 106 -30.03 -13.82 -33.92
N ALA A 107 -30.52 -14.47 -32.87
CA ALA A 107 -29.93 -14.52 -31.54
C ALA A 107 -29.63 -13.13 -30.97
N GLU A 108 -30.48 -12.12 -31.13
CA GLU A 108 -30.21 -10.74 -30.71
C GLU A 108 -28.96 -10.13 -31.38
N SER A 109 -28.78 -10.32 -32.69
CA SER A 109 -27.61 -9.84 -33.46
C SER A 109 -27.29 -8.35 -33.26
N ASN A 110 -28.30 -7.55 -32.96
CA ASN A 110 -28.16 -6.10 -32.79
C ASN A 110 -27.96 -5.68 -31.32
N ALA A 111 -28.07 -6.61 -30.37
CA ALA A 111 -28.04 -6.34 -28.93
C ALA A 111 -27.20 -7.39 -28.17
N SER A 112 -25.88 -7.38 -28.37
CA SER A 112 -24.95 -8.32 -27.71
C SER A 112 -25.04 -8.28 -26.17
N TYR A 113 -25.31 -7.11 -25.59
CA TYR A 113 -25.49 -6.93 -24.16
C TYR A 113 -26.71 -7.67 -23.61
N LEU A 114 -27.77 -7.89 -24.41
CA LEU A 114 -28.90 -8.74 -24.02
C LEU A 114 -28.52 -10.21 -23.96
N ARG A 115 -27.65 -10.69 -24.87
CA ARG A 115 -27.15 -12.09 -24.85
C ARG A 115 -26.40 -12.38 -23.57
N ASN A 116 -25.47 -11.49 -23.21
CA ASN A 116 -24.68 -11.60 -21.98
C ASN A 116 -25.58 -11.57 -20.76
N LYS A 117 -26.54 -10.64 -20.74
CA LYS A 117 -27.49 -10.53 -19.64
C LYS A 117 -28.36 -11.78 -19.49
N PHE A 118 -28.87 -12.30 -20.60
CA PHE A 118 -29.69 -13.51 -20.62
C PHE A 118 -28.89 -14.74 -20.14
N SER A 119 -27.64 -14.89 -20.58
CA SER A 119 -26.74 -15.95 -20.10
C SER A 119 -26.54 -15.89 -18.57
N HIS A 120 -26.37 -14.68 -18.03
CA HIS A 120 -26.27 -14.47 -16.59
C HIS A 120 -27.57 -14.83 -15.85
N THR A 121 -28.72 -14.33 -16.31
CA THR A 121 -30.04 -14.65 -15.74
C THR A 121 -30.32 -16.16 -15.76
N LEU A 122 -30.00 -16.82 -16.88
CA LEU A 122 -30.16 -18.27 -17.03
C LEU A 122 -29.20 -19.04 -16.10
N THR A 123 -28.00 -18.51 -15.84
CA THR A 123 -27.05 -19.05 -14.86
C THR A 123 -27.61 -18.94 -13.44
N LEU A 124 -28.17 -17.79 -13.05
CA LEU A 124 -28.78 -17.64 -11.73
C LEU A 124 -29.98 -18.59 -11.54
N PHE A 125 -30.80 -18.75 -12.58
CA PHE A 125 -31.89 -19.72 -12.56
C PHE A 125 -31.35 -21.16 -12.40
N PHE A 126 -30.31 -21.52 -13.16
CA PHE A 126 -29.62 -22.80 -13.04
C PHE A 126 -29.10 -23.06 -11.62
N LEU A 127 -28.43 -22.09 -10.99
CA LEU A 127 -27.90 -22.21 -9.63
C LEU A 127 -28.99 -22.50 -8.59
N CYS A 128 -30.22 -22.02 -8.83
CA CYS A 128 -31.36 -22.27 -7.95
C CYS A 128 -31.98 -23.66 -8.17
N THR A 129 -32.03 -24.15 -9.42
CA THR A 129 -32.91 -25.28 -9.76
C THR A 129 -32.18 -26.58 -10.12
N TYR A 130 -30.92 -26.52 -10.54
CA TYR A 130 -30.24 -27.65 -11.19
C TYR A 130 -30.22 -28.94 -10.36
N VAL A 131 -29.92 -28.85 -9.07
CA VAL A 131 -29.70 -30.04 -8.24
C VAL A 131 -30.99 -30.82 -7.97
N GLU A 132 -32.10 -30.11 -7.77
CA GLU A 132 -33.36 -30.67 -7.26
C GLU A 132 -34.50 -30.69 -8.29
N GLN A 133 -34.58 -29.69 -9.17
CA GLN A 133 -35.74 -29.49 -10.05
C GLN A 133 -35.40 -29.66 -11.54
N TRP A 134 -34.18 -29.31 -11.98
CA TRP A 134 -33.79 -29.37 -13.39
C TRP A 134 -32.48 -30.14 -13.64
N PRO A 135 -32.43 -31.46 -13.33
CA PRO A 135 -31.21 -32.25 -13.54
C PRO A 135 -30.90 -32.49 -15.03
N THR A 136 -31.87 -32.35 -15.94
CA THR A 136 -31.70 -32.52 -17.40
C THR A 136 -31.25 -31.26 -18.13
N PHE A 137 -30.90 -30.20 -17.40
CA PHE A 137 -30.59 -28.89 -17.97
C PHE A 137 -29.62 -28.93 -19.16
N PHE A 138 -28.47 -29.60 -18.99
CA PHE A 138 -27.47 -29.68 -20.06
C PHE A 138 -27.94 -30.58 -21.21
N THR A 139 -28.59 -31.71 -20.92
CA THR A 139 -29.12 -32.59 -21.98
C THR A 139 -30.18 -31.90 -22.84
N ASP A 140 -31.02 -31.08 -22.21
CA ASP A 140 -32.05 -30.29 -22.90
C ASP A 140 -31.39 -29.25 -23.82
N LEU A 141 -30.35 -28.54 -23.35
CA LEU A 141 -29.59 -27.59 -24.17
C LEU A 141 -28.82 -28.27 -25.31
N PHE A 142 -28.17 -29.42 -25.06
CA PHE A 142 -27.43 -30.16 -26.10
C PHE A 142 -28.33 -30.60 -27.25
N SER A 143 -29.59 -30.93 -26.97
CA SER A 143 -30.59 -31.28 -27.99
C SER A 143 -30.84 -30.15 -29.01
N LEU A 144 -30.62 -28.90 -28.60
CA LEU A 144 -30.84 -27.70 -29.42
C LEU A 144 -29.63 -27.30 -30.27
N ILE A 145 -28.44 -27.88 -30.01
CA ILE A 145 -27.19 -27.50 -30.71
C ILE A 145 -27.16 -28.07 -32.13
N ARG A 146 -27.80 -29.22 -32.39
CA ARG A 146 -27.79 -29.86 -33.71
C ARG A 146 -28.98 -29.38 -34.55
N LEU A 147 -28.71 -28.94 -35.79
CA LEU A 147 -29.74 -28.56 -36.75
C LEU A 147 -30.46 -29.80 -37.30
N PRO A 148 -31.81 -29.83 -37.37
CA PRO A 148 -32.56 -31.01 -37.86
C PRO A 148 -32.43 -31.30 -39.38
N GLU A 149 -31.98 -30.33 -40.20
CA GLU A 149 -32.29 -30.33 -41.65
C GLU A 149 -31.16 -30.73 -42.63
N SER A 150 -29.95 -31.10 -42.20
CA SER A 150 -28.87 -31.49 -43.14
C SER A 150 -28.19 -32.83 -42.78
N PRO A 151 -28.56 -33.95 -43.43
CA PRO A 151 -27.97 -35.26 -43.18
C PRO A 151 -26.60 -35.49 -43.87
N SER A 152 -26.11 -34.55 -44.68
CA SER A 152 -24.84 -34.70 -45.41
C SER A 152 -23.63 -34.03 -44.73
N GLN A 153 -23.83 -33.08 -43.81
CA GLN A 153 -22.80 -32.52 -42.93
C GLN A 153 -23.46 -32.08 -41.60
N PRO A 154 -23.05 -32.61 -40.43
CA PRO A 154 -23.62 -32.23 -39.15
C PRO A 154 -23.11 -30.84 -38.75
N GLN A 155 -23.80 -29.77 -39.18
CA GLN A 155 -23.44 -28.41 -38.80
C GLN A 155 -24.01 -28.09 -37.40
N PHE A 156 -23.15 -27.72 -36.46
CA PHE A 156 -23.58 -27.20 -35.16
C PHE A 156 -24.17 -25.80 -35.31
N ASN A 157 -25.26 -25.50 -34.60
CA ASN A 157 -25.83 -24.16 -34.57
C ASN A 157 -24.89 -23.22 -33.80
N ARG A 158 -24.34 -22.21 -34.50
CA ARG A 158 -23.41 -21.21 -33.96
C ARG A 158 -23.99 -20.50 -32.74
N HIS A 159 -25.23 -20.02 -32.82
CA HIS A 159 -25.85 -19.21 -31.77
C HIS A 159 -26.05 -20.00 -30.49
N VAL A 160 -26.53 -21.24 -30.60
CA VAL A 160 -26.71 -22.12 -29.44
C VAL A 160 -25.36 -22.56 -28.86
N SER A 161 -24.36 -22.79 -29.72
CA SER A 161 -22.99 -23.12 -29.29
C SER A 161 -22.37 -21.99 -28.47
N LEU A 162 -22.50 -20.74 -28.93
CA LEU A 162 -22.03 -19.57 -28.18
C LEU A 162 -22.81 -19.39 -26.87
N LEU A 163 -24.14 -19.56 -26.87
CA LEU A 163 -24.94 -19.50 -25.65
C LEU A 163 -24.45 -20.54 -24.62
N LEU A 164 -24.21 -21.78 -25.06
CA LEU A 164 -23.66 -22.84 -24.21
C LEU A 164 -22.30 -22.43 -23.62
N PHE A 165 -21.39 -21.90 -24.43
CA PHE A 165 -20.06 -21.45 -24.01
C PHE A 165 -20.12 -20.36 -22.92
N HIS A 166 -20.96 -19.34 -23.13
CA HIS A 166 -21.16 -18.27 -22.14
C HIS A 166 -21.75 -18.82 -20.85
N LEU A 167 -22.77 -19.68 -20.95
CA LEU A 167 -23.45 -20.28 -19.81
C LEU A 167 -22.51 -21.13 -18.95
N ILE A 168 -21.71 -22.00 -19.55
CA ILE A 168 -20.72 -22.82 -18.83
C ILE A 168 -19.66 -21.94 -18.15
N SER A 169 -19.24 -20.87 -18.83
CA SER A 169 -18.25 -19.93 -18.31
C SER A 169 -18.78 -19.14 -17.11
N GLU A 170 -20.02 -18.64 -17.18
CA GLU A 170 -20.72 -17.97 -16.08
C GLU A 170 -20.93 -18.92 -14.88
N ILE A 171 -21.40 -20.16 -15.14
CA ILE A 171 -21.56 -21.19 -14.09
C ILE A 171 -20.21 -21.44 -13.40
N SER A 172 -19.13 -21.62 -14.18
CA SER A 172 -17.78 -21.83 -13.63
C SER A 172 -17.30 -20.63 -12.81
N GLY A 173 -17.62 -19.40 -13.24
CA GLY A 173 -17.35 -18.18 -12.49
C GLY A 173 -18.02 -18.19 -11.12
N GLU A 174 -19.31 -18.50 -11.05
CA GLU A 174 -20.07 -18.52 -9.81
C GLU A 174 -19.65 -19.65 -8.85
N VAL A 175 -19.40 -20.87 -9.37
CA VAL A 175 -19.16 -22.04 -8.51
C VAL A 175 -17.69 -22.36 -8.24
N ALA A 176 -16.75 -21.87 -9.05
CA ALA A 176 -15.33 -22.26 -8.95
C ALA A 176 -14.34 -21.08 -8.83
N ASP A 177 -14.66 -19.88 -9.31
CA ASP A 177 -13.73 -18.74 -9.28
C ASP A 177 -13.51 -18.22 -7.85
N GLN A 178 -12.25 -18.19 -7.41
CA GLN A 178 -11.89 -17.76 -6.06
C GLN A 178 -11.88 -16.24 -5.90
N THR A 179 -11.62 -15.49 -6.98
CA THR A 179 -11.58 -14.04 -6.98
C THR A 179 -12.99 -13.48 -6.79
N ILE A 180 -13.97 -14.05 -7.50
CA ILE A 180 -15.39 -13.67 -7.34
C ILE A 180 -15.87 -14.02 -5.93
N LYS A 181 -15.46 -15.18 -5.39
CA LYS A 181 -15.82 -15.61 -4.04
C LYS A 181 -15.22 -14.74 -2.94
N SER A 182 -13.98 -14.28 -3.10
CA SER A 182 -13.29 -13.45 -2.10
C SER A 182 -13.75 -11.99 -2.10
N ALA A 183 -14.17 -11.46 -3.25
CA ALA A 183 -14.69 -10.09 -3.36
C ALA A 183 -16.08 -9.89 -2.72
N ARG A 184 -16.84 -10.96 -2.53
CA ARG A 184 -18.20 -10.92 -1.97
C ARG A 184 -18.18 -11.08 -0.44
N THR A 185 -19.16 -10.50 0.22
CA THR A 185 -19.37 -10.74 1.66
C THR A 185 -19.66 -12.23 1.90
N PHE A 186 -18.93 -12.85 2.82
CA PHE A 186 -19.05 -14.28 3.08
C PHE A 186 -20.46 -14.65 3.58
N ASN A 187 -21.13 -15.57 2.88
CA ASN A 187 -22.41 -16.13 3.27
C ASN A 187 -22.30 -17.68 3.30
N PRO A 188 -22.50 -18.32 4.47
CA PRO A 188 -22.31 -19.77 4.61
C PRO A 188 -23.32 -20.60 3.80
N VAL A 189 -24.55 -20.10 3.61
CA VAL A 189 -25.61 -20.78 2.85
C VAL A 189 -25.26 -20.80 1.37
N ARG A 190 -24.85 -19.65 0.82
CA ARG A 190 -24.38 -19.52 -0.58
C ARG A 190 -23.21 -20.46 -0.85
N HIS A 191 -22.21 -20.45 0.03
CA HIS A 191 -21.02 -21.29 -0.12
C HIS A 191 -21.36 -22.79 -0.15
N THR A 192 -22.33 -23.23 0.66
CA THR A 192 -22.81 -24.61 0.71
C THR A 192 -23.56 -24.98 -0.58
N ARG A 193 -24.46 -24.12 -1.05
CA ARG A 193 -25.18 -24.29 -2.33
C ARG A 193 -24.19 -24.45 -3.49
N ASP A 194 -23.25 -23.51 -3.63
CA ASP A 194 -22.31 -23.48 -4.76
C ASP A 194 -21.42 -24.73 -4.79
N SER A 195 -21.00 -25.20 -3.60
CA SER A 195 -20.26 -26.46 -3.48
C SER A 195 -21.10 -27.66 -3.94
N ARG A 196 -22.37 -27.72 -3.52
CA ARG A 196 -23.30 -28.78 -3.93
C ARG A 196 -23.57 -28.78 -5.44
N VAL A 197 -23.77 -27.60 -6.04
CA VAL A 197 -23.97 -27.45 -7.49
C VAL A 197 -22.72 -27.91 -8.25
N ARG A 198 -21.54 -27.42 -7.85
CA ARG A 198 -20.26 -27.80 -8.47
C ARG A 198 -20.05 -29.32 -8.44
N ASP A 199 -20.27 -29.94 -7.29
CA ASP A 199 -20.05 -31.38 -7.13
C ASP A 199 -21.07 -32.19 -7.96
N ALA A 200 -22.33 -31.75 -8.04
CA ALA A 200 -23.35 -32.35 -8.89
C ALA A 200 -23.02 -32.25 -10.39
N VAL A 201 -22.57 -31.08 -10.89
CA VAL A 201 -22.14 -30.92 -12.28
C VAL A 201 -20.95 -31.83 -12.59
N ARG A 202 -20.00 -31.91 -11.66
CA ARG A 202 -18.79 -32.73 -11.81
C ARG A 202 -19.11 -34.23 -11.94
N GLU A 203 -20.08 -34.71 -11.17
CA GLU A 203 -20.47 -36.13 -11.16
C GLU A 203 -21.37 -36.49 -12.35
N ARG A 204 -22.33 -35.62 -12.70
CA ARG A 204 -23.40 -35.95 -13.65
C ARG A 204 -23.08 -35.55 -15.09
N ASP A 205 -22.70 -34.29 -15.31
CA ASP A 205 -22.72 -33.68 -16.65
C ASP A 205 -21.34 -33.33 -17.20
N ALA A 206 -20.29 -33.31 -16.38
CA ALA A 206 -18.93 -32.95 -16.81
C ALA A 206 -18.42 -33.76 -18.03
N PRO A 207 -18.64 -35.08 -18.16
CA PRO A 207 -18.24 -35.81 -19.36
C PRO A 207 -18.94 -35.31 -20.63
N LEU A 208 -20.25 -35.07 -20.55
CA LEU A 208 -21.06 -34.60 -21.69
C LEU A 208 -20.71 -33.16 -22.06
N ILE A 209 -20.50 -32.29 -21.07
CA ILE A 209 -20.04 -30.91 -21.27
C ILE A 209 -18.69 -30.90 -22.00
N ASN A 210 -17.74 -31.70 -21.52
CA ASN A 210 -16.41 -31.77 -22.11
C ASN A 210 -16.45 -32.33 -23.53
N GLU A 211 -17.22 -33.39 -23.79
CA GLU A 211 -17.42 -33.95 -25.13
C GLU A 211 -18.06 -32.94 -26.09
N ALA A 212 -19.13 -32.27 -25.67
CA ALA A 212 -19.84 -31.28 -26.49
C ALA A 212 -18.92 -30.11 -26.86
N VAL A 213 -18.25 -29.50 -25.89
CA VAL A 213 -17.36 -28.36 -26.11
C VAL A 213 -16.20 -28.74 -27.02
N LEU A 214 -15.52 -29.87 -26.76
CA LEU A 214 -14.39 -30.30 -27.59
C LEU A 214 -14.83 -30.65 -29.02
N THR A 215 -15.99 -31.27 -29.20
CA THR A 215 -16.49 -31.62 -30.55
C THR A 215 -16.78 -30.36 -31.36
N ILE A 216 -17.41 -29.34 -30.76
CA ILE A 216 -17.66 -28.05 -31.42
C ILE A 216 -16.34 -27.35 -31.77
N VAL A 217 -15.36 -27.38 -30.86
CA VAL A 217 -14.05 -26.75 -31.10
C VAL A 217 -13.27 -27.47 -32.20
N VAL A 218 -13.29 -28.80 -32.25
CA VAL A 218 -12.62 -29.58 -33.30
C VAL A 218 -13.24 -29.27 -34.66
N ASP A 219 -14.57 -29.32 -34.78
CA ASP A 219 -15.29 -28.96 -36.01
C ASP A 219 -14.98 -27.50 -36.43
N GLY A 220 -15.03 -26.58 -35.47
CA GLY A 220 -14.67 -25.18 -35.70
C GLY A 220 -13.23 -25.00 -36.18
N THR A 221 -12.29 -25.78 -35.65
CA THR A 221 -10.86 -25.74 -36.03
C THR A 221 -10.63 -26.31 -37.42
N GLU A 222 -11.29 -27.42 -37.77
CA GLU A 222 -11.23 -28.00 -39.11
C GLU A 222 -11.82 -27.04 -40.16
N ARG A 223 -12.96 -26.42 -39.85
CA ARG A 223 -13.59 -25.39 -40.68
C ARG A 223 -12.69 -24.17 -40.83
N LEU A 224 -12.08 -23.71 -39.73
CA LEU A 224 -11.13 -22.60 -39.73
C LEU A 224 -9.92 -22.90 -40.63
N ALA A 225 -9.35 -24.10 -40.54
CA ALA A 225 -8.24 -24.53 -41.38
C ALA A 225 -8.61 -24.64 -42.87
N ALA A 226 -9.84 -25.07 -43.19
CA ALA A 226 -10.34 -25.10 -44.56
C ALA A 226 -10.56 -23.69 -45.13
N LEU A 227 -11.21 -22.81 -44.37
CA LEU A 227 -11.52 -21.44 -44.80
C LEU A 227 -10.25 -20.59 -45.01
N ARG A 228 -9.24 -20.73 -44.15
CA ARG A 228 -7.93 -20.05 -44.31
C ARG A 228 -7.20 -20.40 -45.60
N LYS A 229 -7.46 -21.58 -46.19
CA LYS A 229 -6.90 -21.97 -47.49
C LYS A 229 -7.63 -21.32 -48.67
N MET A 230 -8.88 -20.93 -48.49
CA MET A 230 -9.76 -20.42 -49.55
C MET A 230 -9.82 -18.89 -49.58
N THR A 231 -9.77 -18.23 -48.42
CA THR A 231 -9.90 -16.78 -48.29
C THR A 231 -9.09 -16.24 -47.12
N THR A 232 -8.64 -14.99 -47.24
CA THR A 232 -7.97 -14.23 -46.18
C THR A 232 -8.94 -13.43 -45.31
N SER A 233 -10.17 -13.18 -45.80
CA SER A 233 -11.22 -12.46 -45.06
C SER A 233 -12.61 -12.86 -45.57
N SER A 234 -13.44 -13.41 -44.69
CA SER A 234 -14.86 -13.65 -44.93
C SER A 234 -15.63 -13.61 -43.60
N PRO A 235 -16.95 -13.30 -43.61
CA PRO A 235 -17.76 -13.37 -42.41
C PRO A 235 -17.72 -14.78 -41.78
N GLU A 236 -17.76 -15.82 -42.61
CA GLU A 236 -17.67 -17.23 -42.18
C GLU A 236 -16.35 -17.56 -41.46
N LEU A 237 -15.25 -16.92 -41.87
CA LEU A 237 -13.96 -17.06 -41.20
C LEU A 237 -13.99 -16.41 -39.80
N SER A 238 -14.59 -15.22 -39.68
CA SER A 238 -14.78 -14.53 -38.40
C SER A 238 -15.66 -15.36 -37.44
N GLU A 239 -16.74 -15.96 -37.95
CA GLU A 239 -17.60 -16.83 -37.17
C GLU A 239 -16.88 -18.09 -36.67
N ALA A 240 -16.06 -18.72 -37.52
CA ALA A 240 -15.26 -19.87 -37.11
C ALA A 240 -14.21 -19.49 -36.06
N LEU A 241 -13.57 -18.32 -36.21
CA LEU A 241 -12.63 -17.78 -35.23
C LEU A 241 -13.29 -17.55 -33.87
N GLU A 242 -14.46 -16.92 -33.83
CA GLU A 242 -15.21 -16.65 -32.60
C GLU A 242 -15.62 -17.95 -31.88
N ILE A 243 -16.06 -18.97 -32.63
CA ILE A 243 -16.43 -20.27 -32.05
C ILE A 243 -15.21 -20.96 -31.43
N VAL A 244 -14.05 -20.96 -32.11
CA VAL A 244 -12.84 -21.58 -31.58
C VAL A 244 -12.32 -20.81 -30.36
N ASP A 245 -12.30 -19.48 -30.40
CA ASP A 245 -11.89 -18.64 -29.26
C ASP A 245 -12.77 -18.88 -28.02
N TRP A 246 -14.08 -18.69 -28.14
CA TRP A 246 -15.00 -18.92 -27.02
C TRP A 246 -15.04 -20.37 -26.56
N GLY A 247 -14.89 -21.33 -27.46
CA GLY A 247 -14.84 -22.74 -27.11
C GLY A 247 -13.61 -23.09 -26.26
N ILE A 248 -12.43 -22.55 -26.61
CA ILE A 248 -11.22 -22.74 -25.80
C ILE A 248 -11.28 -21.99 -24.47
N ARG A 249 -11.85 -20.77 -24.44
CA ARG A 249 -12.11 -20.04 -23.18
C ARG A 249 -13.01 -20.84 -22.25
N THR A 250 -14.07 -21.43 -22.81
CA THR A 250 -15.00 -22.28 -22.07
C THR A 250 -14.30 -23.54 -21.57
N PHE A 251 -13.52 -24.21 -22.41
CA PHE A 251 -12.70 -25.34 -21.97
C PHE A 251 -11.78 -24.97 -20.79
N GLY A 252 -11.09 -23.81 -20.88
CA GLY A 252 -10.25 -23.31 -19.81
C GLY A 252 -10.99 -22.98 -18.50
N SER A 253 -12.25 -22.56 -18.57
CA SER A 253 -13.04 -22.17 -17.39
C SER A 253 -13.41 -23.37 -16.49
N TYR A 254 -13.70 -24.53 -17.08
CA TYR A 254 -14.06 -25.73 -16.33
C TYR A 254 -12.90 -26.73 -16.12
N ALA A 255 -11.85 -26.71 -16.95
CA ALA A 255 -10.76 -27.69 -16.89
C ALA A 255 -10.10 -27.80 -15.50
N GLY A 256 -10.05 -26.68 -14.77
CA GLY A 256 -9.45 -26.60 -13.44
C GLY A 256 -10.18 -27.38 -12.34
N TRP A 257 -11.50 -27.63 -12.47
CA TRP A 257 -12.31 -28.21 -11.37
C TRP A 257 -13.09 -29.49 -11.73
N ILE A 258 -13.11 -29.93 -12.99
CA ILE A 258 -13.63 -31.25 -13.39
C ILE A 258 -12.59 -32.38 -13.22
N ASP A 259 -12.88 -33.62 -13.61
CA ASP A 259 -11.87 -34.71 -13.61
C ASP A 259 -10.75 -34.45 -14.64
N ILE A 260 -9.50 -34.66 -14.25
CA ILE A 260 -8.33 -34.46 -15.13
C ILE A 260 -8.31 -35.43 -16.32
N ASN A 261 -8.83 -36.65 -16.14
CA ASN A 261 -8.88 -37.67 -17.18
C ASN A 261 -9.82 -37.31 -18.34
N LEU A 262 -10.80 -36.43 -18.08
CA LEU A 262 -11.67 -35.88 -19.12
C LEU A 262 -10.97 -34.78 -19.92
N THR A 263 -10.15 -33.97 -19.26
CA THR A 263 -9.47 -32.82 -19.88
C THR A 263 -8.21 -33.22 -20.64
N ILE A 264 -7.54 -34.30 -20.22
CA ILE A 264 -6.25 -34.72 -20.78
C ILE A 264 -6.45 -36.04 -21.51
N THR A 265 -6.68 -35.92 -22.81
CA THR A 265 -6.92 -37.04 -23.69
C THR A 265 -5.95 -37.01 -24.89
N PRO A 266 -5.79 -38.13 -25.61
CA PRO A 266 -5.03 -38.18 -26.87
C PRO A 266 -5.55 -37.25 -27.97
N ILE A 267 -6.75 -36.68 -27.82
CA ILE A 267 -7.37 -35.74 -28.77
C ILE A 267 -7.14 -34.30 -28.29
N THR A 268 -7.39 -34.03 -27.02
CA THR A 268 -7.33 -32.67 -26.46
C THR A 268 -5.91 -32.10 -26.46
N ILE A 269 -4.90 -32.92 -26.14
CA ILE A 269 -3.50 -32.47 -26.11
C ILE A 269 -3.06 -31.98 -27.52
N PRO A 270 -3.12 -32.79 -28.59
CA PRO A 270 -2.75 -32.32 -29.92
C PRO A 270 -3.52 -31.08 -30.38
N LEU A 271 -4.82 -31.01 -30.07
CA LEU A 271 -5.65 -29.86 -30.39
C LEU A 271 -5.12 -28.57 -29.76
N LEU A 272 -4.92 -28.55 -28.44
CA LEU A 272 -4.38 -27.37 -27.72
C LEU A 272 -3.00 -26.98 -28.26
N PHE A 273 -2.10 -27.95 -28.48
CA PHE A 273 -0.77 -27.64 -29.01
C PHE A 273 -0.79 -27.16 -30.47
N SER A 274 -1.80 -27.51 -31.26
CA SER A 274 -1.99 -26.97 -32.61
C SER A 274 -2.51 -25.53 -32.61
N LEU A 275 -3.29 -25.16 -31.59
CA LEU A 275 -3.88 -23.83 -31.42
C LEU A 275 -2.96 -22.85 -30.68
N LEU A 276 -1.99 -23.36 -29.90
CA LEU A 276 -1.05 -22.55 -29.15
C LEU A 276 -0.21 -21.61 -30.05
N PRO A 277 0.31 -22.04 -31.22
CA PRO A 277 0.98 -21.15 -32.18
C PRO A 277 0.05 -20.59 -33.28
N ASP A 278 -1.27 -20.54 -33.05
CA ASP A 278 -2.23 -20.08 -34.06
C ASP A 278 -1.98 -18.61 -34.48
N PRO A 279 -2.18 -18.22 -35.75
CA PRO A 279 -2.00 -16.81 -36.16
C PRO A 279 -2.93 -15.82 -35.45
N ASN A 280 -4.09 -16.26 -34.96
CA ASN A 280 -5.03 -15.41 -34.25
C ASN A 280 -4.64 -15.28 -32.78
N LEU A 281 -4.40 -14.04 -32.33
CA LEU A 281 -4.00 -13.74 -30.96
C LEU A 281 -5.00 -14.24 -29.91
N ALA A 282 -6.31 -14.05 -30.11
CA ALA A 282 -7.32 -14.43 -29.13
C ALA A 282 -7.29 -15.95 -28.85
N ILE A 283 -7.16 -16.76 -29.90
CA ILE A 283 -7.02 -18.22 -29.80
C ILE A 283 -5.73 -18.60 -29.04
N ARG A 284 -4.59 -17.96 -29.34
CA ARG A 284 -3.33 -18.21 -28.63
C ARG A 284 -3.43 -17.89 -27.14
N LEU A 285 -4.02 -16.75 -26.79
CA LEU A 285 -4.20 -16.32 -25.39
C LEU A 285 -5.18 -17.23 -24.64
N ALA A 286 -6.30 -17.59 -25.27
CA ALA A 286 -7.27 -18.53 -24.71
C ALA A 286 -6.63 -19.91 -24.48
N THR A 287 -5.84 -20.40 -25.44
CA THR A 287 -5.15 -21.69 -25.37
C THR A 287 -4.07 -21.69 -24.29
N SER A 288 -3.28 -20.61 -24.20
CA SER A 288 -2.27 -20.43 -23.14
C SER A 288 -2.92 -20.45 -21.75
N THR A 289 -4.07 -19.78 -21.61
CA THR A 289 -4.85 -19.78 -20.36
C THR A 289 -5.40 -21.16 -20.04
N ALA A 290 -5.92 -21.90 -21.02
CA ALA A 290 -6.41 -23.26 -20.82
C ALA A 290 -5.30 -24.22 -20.35
N LEU A 291 -4.13 -24.18 -20.98
CA LEU A 291 -2.96 -24.96 -20.57
C LEU A 291 -2.48 -24.57 -19.16
N LEU A 292 -2.49 -23.26 -18.85
CA LEU A 292 -2.17 -22.76 -17.51
C LEU A 292 -3.13 -23.36 -16.46
N ARG A 293 -4.44 -23.40 -16.73
CA ARG A 293 -5.45 -23.97 -15.83
C ARG A 293 -5.29 -25.48 -15.64
N ILE A 294 -4.95 -26.21 -16.70
CA ILE A 294 -4.63 -27.64 -16.63
C ILE A 294 -3.41 -27.87 -15.71
N ILE A 295 -2.36 -27.08 -15.89
CA ILE A 295 -1.13 -27.23 -15.11
C ILE A 295 -1.31 -26.76 -13.69
N ALA A 296 -2.04 -25.69 -13.42
CA ALA A 296 -2.28 -25.18 -12.07
C ALA A 296 -3.14 -26.11 -11.21
N LYS A 297 -3.79 -27.11 -11.81
CA LYS A 297 -4.68 -28.04 -11.12
C LYS A 297 -3.94 -28.86 -10.06
N GLY A 298 -4.40 -28.79 -8.81
CA GLY A 298 -3.89 -29.62 -7.73
C GLY A 298 -4.24 -31.09 -7.95
N LEU A 299 -3.23 -31.96 -7.93
CA LEU A 299 -3.40 -33.42 -7.97
C LEU A 299 -2.99 -33.99 -6.62
N LYS A 300 -3.69 -35.06 -6.20
CA LYS A 300 -3.51 -35.63 -4.86
C LYS A 300 -2.15 -36.32 -4.73
N GLU A 301 -1.78 -37.12 -5.73
CA GLU A 301 -0.52 -37.84 -5.75
C GLU A 301 0.53 -37.06 -6.56
N PRO A 302 1.77 -36.89 -6.04
CA PRO A 302 2.82 -36.15 -6.72
C PRO A 302 3.29 -36.84 -8.02
N GLU A 303 3.19 -38.17 -8.13
CA GLU A 303 3.49 -38.91 -9.37
C GLU A 303 2.57 -38.53 -10.51
N ASP A 304 1.28 -38.40 -10.24
CA ASP A 304 0.29 -38.04 -11.27
C ASP A 304 0.61 -36.65 -11.84
N LYS A 305 1.06 -35.74 -10.97
CA LYS A 305 1.52 -34.41 -11.35
C LYS A 305 2.78 -34.44 -12.20
N LEU A 306 3.77 -35.23 -11.81
CA LEU A 306 4.98 -35.40 -12.60
C LEU A 306 4.68 -36.03 -13.96
N GLN A 307 3.81 -37.04 -14.01
CA GLN A 307 3.40 -37.71 -15.24
C GLN A 307 2.64 -36.75 -16.16
N LEU A 308 1.74 -35.93 -15.62
CA LEU A 308 1.08 -34.84 -16.35
C LEU A 308 2.11 -33.93 -17.03
N VAL A 309 3.09 -33.43 -16.28
CA VAL A 309 4.13 -32.55 -16.83
C VAL A 309 4.94 -33.25 -17.94
N LYS A 310 5.29 -34.53 -17.73
CA LYS A 310 6.01 -35.34 -18.74
C LYS A 310 5.20 -35.55 -20.02
N VAL A 311 3.90 -35.82 -19.90
CA VAL A 311 3.00 -36.03 -21.06
C VAL A 311 2.82 -34.75 -21.87
N LEU A 312 2.66 -33.61 -21.21
CA LEU A 312 2.52 -32.32 -21.90
C LEU A 312 3.83 -31.86 -22.56
N ALA A 313 4.99 -32.27 -22.04
CA ALA A 313 6.31 -31.84 -22.49
C ALA A 313 6.43 -30.30 -22.65
N LEU A 314 5.68 -29.55 -21.84
CA LEU A 314 5.41 -28.14 -22.11
C LEU A 314 6.66 -27.27 -22.03
N GLY A 315 7.64 -27.62 -21.19
CA GLY A 315 8.90 -26.87 -21.10
C GLY A 315 9.63 -26.78 -22.45
N GLN A 316 9.63 -27.86 -23.24
CA GLN A 316 10.27 -27.89 -24.57
C GLN A 316 9.48 -27.06 -25.59
N VAL A 317 8.15 -27.07 -25.48
CA VAL A 317 7.28 -26.29 -26.36
C VAL A 317 7.41 -24.79 -26.08
N ILE A 318 7.42 -24.39 -24.80
CA ILE A 318 7.63 -23.00 -24.42
C ILE A 318 9.02 -22.53 -24.86
N ASP A 319 10.06 -23.34 -24.71
CA ASP A 319 11.40 -23.01 -25.19
C ASP A 319 11.42 -22.71 -26.71
N ALA A 320 10.80 -23.58 -27.51
CA ALA A 320 10.71 -23.38 -28.96
C ALA A 320 9.92 -22.11 -29.33
N LEU A 321 8.82 -21.83 -28.63
CA LEU A 321 7.97 -20.66 -28.88
C LEU A 321 8.61 -19.36 -28.40
N GLU A 322 9.27 -19.36 -27.24
CA GLU A 322 10.04 -18.22 -26.73
C GLU A 322 11.15 -17.86 -27.71
N SER A 323 11.91 -18.87 -28.18
CA SER A 323 13.01 -18.67 -29.14
C SER A 323 12.51 -18.06 -30.44
N LYS A 324 11.39 -18.57 -30.96
CA LYS A 324 10.78 -18.08 -32.20
C LYS A 324 10.28 -16.65 -32.04
N THR A 325 9.45 -16.40 -31.03
CA THR A 325 8.85 -15.07 -30.81
C THR A 325 9.91 -14.03 -30.46
N ARG A 326 11.01 -14.42 -29.79
CA ARG A 326 12.14 -13.53 -29.52
C ARG A 326 12.89 -13.16 -30.79
N ALA A 327 13.14 -14.13 -31.67
CA ALA A 327 13.77 -13.86 -32.96
C ALA A 327 12.90 -12.92 -33.83
N GLU A 328 11.57 -13.09 -33.77
CA GLU A 328 10.60 -12.20 -34.42
C GLU A 328 10.63 -10.78 -33.81
N GLN A 329 10.65 -10.66 -32.49
CA GLN A 329 10.79 -9.37 -31.78
C GLN A 329 12.09 -8.64 -32.20
N VAL A 330 13.22 -9.35 -32.22
CA VAL A 330 14.51 -8.78 -32.68
C VAL A 330 14.46 -8.38 -34.16
N ALA A 331 13.81 -9.18 -35.01
CA ALA A 331 13.68 -8.86 -36.43
C ALA A 331 12.77 -7.64 -36.69
N ARG A 332 11.79 -7.38 -35.82
CA ARG A 332 10.91 -6.20 -35.89
C ARG A 332 11.63 -4.91 -35.49
N GLY A 333 12.60 -4.97 -34.59
CA GLY A 333 13.32 -3.79 -34.10
C GLY A 333 12.40 -2.84 -33.32
N SER A 334 12.15 -1.65 -33.85
CA SER A 334 11.28 -0.62 -33.25
C SER A 334 9.81 -0.70 -33.70
N ASN A 335 9.45 -1.66 -34.55
CA ASN A 335 8.07 -1.87 -34.96
C ASN A 335 7.35 -2.74 -33.94
N ASP A 336 6.83 -2.10 -32.90
CA ASP A 336 6.18 -2.75 -31.77
C ASP A 336 4.82 -3.36 -32.19
N ASP A 337 4.56 -4.58 -31.71
CA ASP A 337 3.30 -5.32 -31.92
C ASP A 337 2.78 -5.77 -30.55
N GLU A 338 1.95 -4.92 -29.94
CA GLU A 338 1.36 -5.14 -28.61
C GLU A 338 0.72 -6.53 -28.46
N GLY A 339 0.16 -7.07 -29.56
CA GLY A 339 -0.45 -8.38 -29.57
C GLY A 339 0.56 -9.50 -29.39
N GLU A 340 1.70 -9.40 -30.06
CA GLU A 340 2.78 -10.38 -29.92
C GLU A 340 3.49 -10.28 -28.58
N GLU A 341 3.63 -9.08 -28.03
CA GLU A 341 4.18 -8.89 -26.67
C GLU A 341 3.23 -9.47 -25.60
N SER A 342 1.92 -9.25 -25.74
CA SER A 342 0.88 -9.89 -24.90
C SER A 342 0.94 -11.43 -24.97
N TYR A 343 1.29 -11.99 -26.14
CA TYR A 343 1.47 -13.43 -26.28
C TYR A 343 2.75 -13.93 -25.60
N ARG A 344 3.86 -13.17 -25.70
CA ARG A 344 5.10 -13.48 -24.95
C ARG A 344 4.86 -13.46 -23.44
N GLU A 345 4.11 -12.49 -22.93
CA GLU A 345 3.68 -12.48 -21.52
C GLU A 345 2.90 -13.74 -21.13
N ALA A 346 1.94 -14.16 -21.98
CA ALA A 346 1.15 -15.36 -21.72
C ALA A 346 2.04 -16.62 -21.64
N LEU A 347 3.07 -16.72 -22.50
CA LEU A 347 4.07 -17.79 -22.45
C LEU A 347 4.94 -17.71 -21.17
N GLY A 348 5.34 -16.50 -20.76
CA GLY A 348 6.08 -16.27 -19.52
C GLY A 348 5.27 -16.69 -18.28
N ARG A 349 3.98 -16.32 -18.21
CA ARG A 349 3.04 -16.76 -17.16
C ARG A 349 2.88 -18.28 -17.14
N LEU A 350 2.81 -18.90 -18.32
CA LEU A 350 2.70 -20.35 -18.45
C LEU A 350 3.96 -21.07 -17.95
N LEU A 351 5.16 -20.56 -18.28
CA LEU A 351 6.44 -21.06 -17.76
C LEU A 351 6.53 -20.89 -16.23
N ASN A 352 6.11 -19.72 -15.72
CA ASN A 352 6.10 -19.42 -14.31
C ASN A 352 5.24 -20.43 -13.54
N VAL A 353 4.00 -20.69 -13.98
CA VAL A 353 3.13 -21.69 -13.34
C VAL A 353 3.70 -23.10 -13.45
N LEU A 354 4.24 -23.50 -14.61
CA LEU A 354 4.91 -24.79 -14.77
C LEU A 354 6.06 -24.98 -13.77
N GLY A 355 6.93 -23.97 -13.64
CA GLY A 355 8.05 -24.01 -12.72
C GLY A 355 7.64 -23.99 -11.26
N LEU A 356 6.57 -23.28 -10.90
CA LEU A 356 6.03 -23.27 -9.53
C LEU A 356 5.48 -24.64 -9.14
N GLU A 357 4.77 -25.30 -10.05
CA GLU A 357 4.26 -26.66 -9.84
C GLU A 357 5.40 -27.68 -9.74
N LEU A 358 6.45 -27.55 -10.57
CA LEU A 358 7.67 -28.37 -10.43
C LEU A 358 8.38 -28.11 -9.10
N SER A 359 8.47 -26.84 -8.67
CA SER A 359 9.13 -26.46 -7.42
C SER A 359 8.48 -27.12 -6.21
N LYS A 360 7.14 -27.23 -6.18
CA LYS A 360 6.39 -27.96 -5.14
C LYS A 360 6.78 -29.44 -5.05
N LEU A 361 7.09 -30.08 -6.19
CA LEU A 361 7.51 -31.49 -6.24
C LEU A 361 8.97 -31.69 -5.79
N THR A 362 9.79 -30.63 -5.83
CA THR A 362 11.21 -30.66 -5.41
C THR A 362 11.41 -30.38 -3.91
N GLU A 363 10.35 -30.06 -3.17
CA GLU A 363 10.49 -29.74 -1.74
C GLU A 363 10.90 -30.97 -0.91
N VAL A 364 11.68 -30.73 0.15
CA VAL A 364 12.30 -31.75 1.02
C VAL A 364 11.26 -32.65 1.72
N GLU A 365 10.02 -32.19 1.82
CA GLU A 365 8.90 -32.92 2.41
C GLU A 365 8.24 -33.93 1.45
N CYS A 366 8.71 -34.02 0.19
CA CYS A 366 8.24 -35.03 -0.74
C CYS A 366 8.65 -36.44 -0.29
N GLU A 367 7.68 -37.27 0.06
CA GLU A 367 7.88 -38.63 0.59
C GLU A 367 8.61 -39.58 -0.39
N LYS A 368 8.74 -39.19 -1.68
CA LYS A 368 9.22 -40.05 -2.78
C LYS A 368 10.43 -39.42 -3.50
N PRO A 369 11.67 -39.90 -3.28
CA PRO A 369 12.88 -39.25 -3.78
C PRO A 369 13.05 -39.34 -5.32
N GLU A 370 12.51 -40.36 -5.97
CA GLU A 370 12.58 -40.50 -7.44
C GLU A 370 11.79 -39.39 -8.16
N VAL A 371 10.61 -39.05 -7.62
CA VAL A 371 9.74 -37.98 -8.14
C VAL A 371 10.45 -36.64 -8.00
N ALA A 372 11.05 -36.39 -6.84
CA ALA A 372 11.81 -35.17 -6.59
C ALA A 372 13.00 -35.04 -7.56
N ALA A 373 13.77 -36.10 -7.78
CA ALA A 373 14.92 -36.09 -8.69
C ALA A 373 14.51 -35.79 -10.15
N ASP A 374 13.44 -36.42 -10.63
CA ASP A 374 12.91 -36.15 -11.97
C ASP A 374 12.34 -34.74 -12.10
N ALA A 375 11.63 -34.24 -11.08
CA ALA A 375 11.12 -32.88 -11.04
C ALA A 375 12.26 -31.85 -11.03
N THR A 376 13.35 -32.10 -10.28
CA THR A 376 14.56 -31.26 -10.28
C THR A 376 15.17 -31.19 -11.67
N ARG A 377 15.31 -32.34 -12.36
CA ARG A 377 15.82 -32.37 -13.74
C ARG A 377 14.96 -31.56 -14.71
N LEU A 378 13.64 -31.66 -14.61
CA LEU A 378 12.73 -30.86 -15.45
C LEU A 378 12.78 -29.37 -15.09
N LEU A 379 12.93 -29.03 -13.81
CA LEU A 379 13.10 -27.65 -13.35
C LEU A 379 14.40 -27.04 -13.89
N GLU A 380 15.50 -27.77 -13.84
CA GLU A 380 16.81 -27.35 -14.38
C GLU A 380 16.74 -27.06 -15.89
N GLN A 381 15.95 -27.83 -16.65
CA GLN A 381 15.77 -27.62 -18.09
C GLN A 381 15.05 -26.31 -18.42
N ILE A 382 14.18 -25.80 -17.55
CA ILE A 382 13.43 -24.57 -17.81
C ILE A 382 14.14 -23.31 -17.31
N LEU A 383 15.18 -23.42 -16.46
CA LEU A 383 15.92 -22.27 -15.92
C LEU A 383 16.50 -21.35 -17.03
N PRO A 384 17.10 -21.87 -18.12
CA PRO A 384 17.59 -21.01 -19.20
C PRO A 384 16.47 -20.28 -19.93
N VAL A 385 15.28 -20.89 -20.06
CA VAL A 385 14.10 -20.25 -20.67
C VAL A 385 13.59 -19.12 -19.76
N MET A 386 13.58 -19.35 -18.45
CA MET A 386 13.18 -18.34 -17.46
C MET A 386 14.10 -17.11 -17.52
N LEU A 387 15.41 -17.30 -17.64
CA LEU A 387 16.36 -16.19 -17.80
C LEU A 387 16.16 -15.44 -19.11
N ARG A 388 15.69 -16.10 -20.18
CA ARG A 388 15.39 -15.42 -21.45
C ARG A 388 14.16 -14.52 -21.34
N PHE A 389 13.08 -14.96 -20.70
CA PHE A 389 11.93 -14.10 -20.37
C PHE A 389 12.32 -12.96 -19.43
N MET A 390 13.17 -13.22 -18.43
CA MET A 390 13.67 -12.17 -17.55
C MET A 390 14.57 -11.14 -18.28
N SER A 391 15.25 -11.56 -19.34
CA SER A 391 16.07 -10.69 -20.20
C SER A 391 15.28 -9.97 -21.31
N ASP A 392 13.95 -10.05 -21.30
CA ASP A 392 13.12 -9.44 -22.33
C ASP A 392 13.25 -7.91 -22.32
N LYS A 393 13.06 -7.30 -23.50
CA LYS A 393 13.00 -5.85 -23.65
C LYS A 393 11.86 -5.29 -22.79
N TYR A 394 10.68 -5.89 -22.84
CA TYR A 394 9.50 -5.41 -22.12
C TYR A 394 9.48 -5.87 -20.66
N ASP A 395 9.24 -4.91 -19.76
CA ASP A 395 9.23 -5.13 -18.32
C ASP A 395 8.06 -6.00 -17.86
N ASP A 396 6.90 -5.91 -18.52
CA ASP A 396 5.76 -6.78 -18.26
C ASP A 396 6.11 -8.25 -18.47
N THR A 397 6.76 -8.58 -19.59
CA THR A 397 7.22 -9.95 -19.87
C THR A 397 8.27 -10.42 -18.85
N CYS A 398 9.21 -9.55 -18.48
CA CYS A 398 10.22 -9.82 -17.45
C CYS A 398 9.57 -10.17 -16.09
N SER A 399 8.57 -9.41 -15.67
CA SER A 399 7.92 -9.55 -14.36
C SER A 399 7.13 -10.87 -14.21
N THR A 400 6.69 -11.48 -15.32
CA THR A 400 5.85 -12.70 -15.30
C THR A 400 6.49 -13.89 -14.58
N VAL A 401 7.83 -13.97 -14.56
CA VAL A 401 8.60 -15.09 -13.99
C VAL A 401 9.16 -14.84 -12.58
N PHE A 402 8.93 -13.66 -12.01
CA PHE A 402 9.44 -13.31 -10.68
C PHE A 402 8.96 -14.25 -9.56
N PRO A 403 7.69 -14.70 -9.51
CA PRO A 403 7.25 -15.64 -8.48
C PRO A 403 8.03 -16.97 -8.49
N LEU A 404 8.30 -17.51 -9.67
CA LEU A 404 9.14 -18.70 -9.85
C LEU A 404 10.58 -18.45 -9.39
N LEU A 405 11.17 -17.32 -9.81
CA LEU A 405 12.52 -16.94 -9.40
C LEU A 405 12.65 -16.86 -7.87
N GLN A 406 11.70 -16.19 -7.21
CA GLN A 406 11.69 -16.07 -5.74
C GLN A 406 11.60 -17.44 -5.06
N THR A 407 10.79 -18.35 -5.60
CA THR A 407 10.63 -19.72 -5.09
C THR A 407 11.94 -20.52 -5.21
N ILE A 408 12.62 -20.44 -6.35
CA ILE A 408 13.92 -21.09 -6.59
C ILE A 408 14.98 -20.54 -5.63
N LEU A 409 15.10 -19.21 -5.52
CA LEU A 409 16.05 -18.57 -4.62
C LEU A 409 15.76 -18.90 -3.14
N ALA A 410 14.48 -18.99 -2.76
CA ALA A 410 14.10 -19.43 -1.42
C ALA A 410 14.50 -20.90 -1.15
N SER A 411 14.37 -21.79 -2.14
CA SER A 411 14.85 -23.18 -2.06
C SER A 411 16.38 -23.25 -1.91
N TYR A 412 17.13 -22.45 -2.68
CA TYR A 412 18.58 -22.39 -2.56
C TYR A 412 19.03 -21.82 -1.21
N LYS A 413 18.35 -20.79 -0.69
CA LYS A 413 18.57 -20.28 0.68
C LYS A 413 18.33 -21.36 1.74
N ARG A 414 17.24 -22.13 1.63
CA ARG A 414 16.95 -23.26 2.53
C ARG A 414 18.07 -24.30 2.47
N SER A 415 18.49 -24.70 1.27
CA SER A 415 19.58 -25.67 1.05
C SER A 415 20.90 -25.20 1.68
N ARG A 416 21.26 -23.93 1.49
CA ARG A 416 22.48 -23.30 2.05
C ARG A 416 22.48 -23.18 3.57
N LYS A 417 21.30 -23.13 4.20
CA LYS A 417 21.18 -23.15 5.67
C LYS A 417 21.42 -24.54 6.26
N VAL A 418 21.13 -25.60 5.50
CA VAL A 418 21.23 -26.99 5.95
C VAL A 418 22.62 -27.58 5.69
N SER A 419 23.26 -27.23 4.57
CA SER A 419 24.62 -27.69 4.24
C SER A 419 25.62 -26.53 4.18
N THR A 420 26.81 -26.76 4.75
CA THR A 420 27.97 -25.87 4.64
C THR A 420 28.84 -26.15 3.41
N ASP A 421 28.49 -27.16 2.61
CA ASP A 421 29.26 -27.52 1.42
C ASP A 421 29.21 -26.42 0.35
N PRO A 422 30.23 -26.33 -0.54
CA PRO A 422 30.19 -25.44 -1.68
C PRO A 422 28.92 -25.64 -2.52
N LEU A 423 28.38 -24.54 -3.06
CA LEU A 423 27.27 -24.62 -4.01
C LEU A 423 27.69 -25.48 -5.20
N GLU A 424 26.75 -26.31 -5.65
CA GLU A 424 26.90 -27.07 -6.88
C GLU A 424 27.19 -26.14 -8.06
N GLU A 425 28.12 -26.53 -8.93
CA GLU A 425 28.60 -25.68 -10.03
C GLU A 425 27.47 -25.26 -10.99
N SER A 426 26.49 -26.14 -11.24
CA SER A 426 25.30 -25.84 -12.04
C SER A 426 24.48 -24.68 -11.44
N LYS A 427 24.23 -24.72 -10.13
CA LYS A 427 23.50 -23.67 -9.40
C LYS A 427 24.31 -22.39 -9.35
N ARG A 428 25.62 -22.48 -9.11
CA ARG A 428 26.52 -21.32 -9.15
C ARG A 428 26.51 -20.64 -10.52
N SER A 429 26.61 -21.41 -11.61
CA SER A 429 26.55 -20.91 -12.97
C SER A 429 25.22 -20.22 -13.28
N PHE A 430 24.10 -20.80 -12.82
CA PHE A 430 22.79 -20.17 -12.95
C PHE A 430 22.73 -18.82 -12.21
N LEU A 431 23.25 -18.74 -10.98
CA LEU A 431 23.29 -17.48 -10.21
C LEU A 431 24.16 -16.41 -10.88
N VAL A 432 25.26 -16.80 -11.54
CA VAL A 432 26.10 -15.89 -12.33
C VAL A 432 25.29 -15.29 -13.49
N SER A 433 24.63 -16.13 -14.29
CA SER A 433 23.80 -15.67 -15.41
C SER A 433 22.62 -14.83 -14.94
N LEU A 434 21.99 -15.20 -13.83
CA LEU A 434 20.91 -14.44 -13.20
C LEU A 434 21.37 -13.03 -12.81
N LEU A 435 22.55 -12.89 -12.17
CA LEU A 435 23.07 -11.58 -11.79
C LEU A 435 23.37 -10.70 -13.00
N GLN A 436 23.86 -11.28 -14.09
CA GLN A 436 24.07 -10.54 -15.34
C GLN A 436 22.76 -9.98 -15.88
N VAL A 437 21.69 -10.79 -15.92
CA VAL A 437 20.35 -10.36 -16.35
C VAL A 437 19.79 -9.30 -15.41
N ILE A 438 19.92 -9.47 -14.10
CA ILE A 438 19.48 -8.47 -13.09
C ILE A 438 20.17 -7.13 -13.34
N MET A 439 21.50 -7.13 -13.48
CA MET A 439 22.28 -5.90 -13.68
C MET A 439 21.93 -5.24 -15.02
N GLN A 440 21.65 -6.03 -16.07
CA GLN A 440 21.19 -5.50 -17.36
C GLN A 440 19.81 -4.86 -17.25
N LYS A 441 18.83 -5.51 -16.60
CA LYS A 441 17.47 -4.96 -16.43
C LYS A 441 17.36 -3.82 -15.42
N MET A 442 18.38 -3.60 -14.60
CA MET A 442 18.49 -2.39 -13.76
C MET A 442 18.96 -1.15 -14.54
N LYS A 443 19.51 -1.34 -15.75
CA LYS A 443 19.98 -0.26 -16.61
C LYS A 443 18.78 0.42 -17.27
N TRP A 444 18.80 1.76 -17.33
CA TRP A 444 17.86 2.53 -18.15
C TRP A 444 18.02 2.23 -19.64
N ASP A 445 16.93 2.30 -20.40
CA ASP A 445 17.01 2.25 -21.87
C ASP A 445 17.84 3.46 -22.38
N ASP A 446 18.63 3.25 -23.44
CA ASP A 446 19.44 4.29 -24.07
C ASP A 446 18.53 5.30 -24.84
N GLU A 447 17.34 4.88 -25.26
CA GLU A 447 16.39 5.65 -26.09
C GLU A 447 15.38 6.46 -25.25
N GLU A 448 15.19 6.13 -23.98
CA GLU A 448 14.27 6.83 -23.08
C GLU A 448 15.01 7.95 -22.35
N ASP A 449 14.55 9.20 -22.50
CA ASP A 449 14.97 10.29 -21.61
C ASP A 449 14.05 10.31 -20.39
N PRO A 450 14.55 10.05 -19.17
CA PRO A 450 13.70 10.09 -17.98
C PRO A 450 13.12 11.47 -17.66
N SER A 451 13.51 12.54 -18.36
CA SER A 451 12.81 13.83 -18.27
C SER A 451 11.52 13.90 -19.09
N ASP A 452 11.35 13.01 -20.07
CA ASP A 452 10.20 12.97 -20.97
C ASP A 452 9.16 11.92 -20.54
N LEU A 453 9.51 11.05 -19.59
CA LEU A 453 8.60 10.09 -18.96
C LEU A 453 7.61 10.80 -18.03
N ASP A 454 6.39 10.29 -17.96
CA ASP A 454 5.47 10.70 -16.91
C ASP A 454 5.84 10.05 -15.57
N ASP A 455 5.20 10.53 -14.49
CA ASP A 455 5.48 10.05 -13.13
C ASP A 455 5.12 8.56 -12.97
N ASP A 456 4.18 8.03 -13.76
CA ASP A 456 3.73 6.64 -13.71
C ASP A 456 4.77 5.70 -14.32
N ASP A 457 5.31 6.02 -15.49
CA ASP A 457 6.36 5.26 -16.16
C ASP A 457 7.65 5.24 -15.34
N PHE A 458 8.05 6.39 -14.79
CA PHE A 458 9.21 6.47 -13.88
C PHE A 458 9.01 5.60 -12.63
N SER A 459 7.81 5.64 -12.04
CA SER A 459 7.44 4.84 -10.87
C SER A 459 7.40 3.33 -11.17
N ALA A 460 6.96 2.94 -12.37
CA ALA A 460 6.96 1.56 -12.83
C ALA A 460 8.39 1.00 -12.89
N PHE A 461 9.32 1.74 -13.49
CA PHE A 461 10.72 1.32 -13.58
C PHE A 461 11.41 1.25 -12.20
N GLU A 462 11.16 2.21 -11.30
CA GLU A 462 11.68 2.14 -9.93
C GLU A 462 11.09 0.95 -9.14
N THR A 463 9.84 0.58 -9.41
CA THR A 463 9.22 -0.63 -8.85
C THR A 463 9.91 -1.89 -9.37
N LEU A 464 10.21 -1.96 -10.67
CA LEU A 464 11.00 -3.04 -11.25
C LEU A 464 12.40 -3.15 -10.59
N ARG A 465 13.13 -2.03 -10.48
CA ARG A 465 14.45 -1.98 -9.81
C ARG A 465 14.38 -2.51 -8.39
N LYS A 466 13.31 -2.17 -7.65
CA LYS A 466 13.09 -2.67 -6.29
C LYS A 466 12.92 -4.19 -6.25
N ASP A 467 12.17 -4.79 -7.18
CA ASP A 467 11.97 -6.24 -7.27
C ASP A 467 13.24 -6.98 -7.72
N LEU A 468 13.98 -6.41 -8.67
CA LEU A 468 15.30 -6.92 -9.09
C LEU A 468 16.30 -6.86 -7.93
N ARG A 469 16.28 -5.80 -7.11
CA ARG A 469 17.11 -5.69 -5.90
C ARG A 469 16.75 -6.75 -4.87
N LEU A 470 15.47 -7.06 -4.66
CA LEU A 470 15.06 -8.16 -3.78
C LEU A 470 15.59 -9.52 -4.25
N SER A 471 15.65 -9.73 -5.57
CA SER A 471 16.26 -10.92 -6.16
C SER A 471 17.78 -10.95 -5.93
N MET A 472 18.47 -9.82 -6.11
CA MET A 472 19.91 -9.71 -5.82
C MET A 472 20.24 -9.90 -4.33
N ASP A 473 19.44 -9.34 -3.41
CA ASP A 473 19.51 -9.59 -1.96
C ASP A 473 19.41 -11.09 -1.65
N ALA A 474 18.55 -11.78 -2.40
CA ALA A 474 18.37 -13.21 -2.25
C ALA A 474 19.58 -14.00 -2.73
N VAL A 475 20.21 -13.60 -3.85
CA VAL A 475 21.48 -14.17 -4.31
C VAL A 475 22.60 -13.89 -3.33
N PHE A 476 22.70 -12.66 -2.78
CA PHE A 476 23.72 -12.29 -1.79
C PHE A 476 23.64 -13.16 -0.53
N THR A 477 22.42 -13.49 -0.08
CA THR A 477 22.22 -14.40 1.07
C THR A 477 22.74 -15.82 0.79
N ILE A 478 22.75 -16.25 -0.47
CA ILE A 478 23.21 -17.58 -0.89
C ILE A 478 24.73 -17.59 -1.08
N ASP A 479 25.25 -16.60 -1.80
CA ASP A 479 26.67 -16.40 -2.10
C ASP A 479 27.04 -14.90 -2.10
N GLN A 480 27.71 -14.48 -1.03
CA GLN A 480 28.08 -13.07 -0.81
C GLN A 480 29.18 -12.61 -1.75
N ASP A 481 30.17 -13.47 -2.02
CA ASP A 481 31.33 -13.15 -2.84
C ASP A 481 30.92 -12.94 -4.29
N LEU A 482 29.95 -13.73 -4.77
CA LEU A 482 29.46 -13.62 -6.14
C LEU A 482 28.86 -12.23 -6.43
N VAL A 483 27.92 -11.78 -5.60
CA VAL A 483 27.28 -10.45 -5.76
C VAL A 483 28.28 -9.32 -5.52
N THR A 484 29.10 -9.44 -4.49
CA THR A 484 30.12 -8.43 -4.15
C THR A 484 31.10 -8.22 -5.30
N ASN A 485 31.60 -9.31 -5.90
CA ASN A 485 32.54 -9.22 -7.02
C ASN A 485 31.87 -8.73 -8.30
N ALA A 486 30.62 -9.12 -8.58
CA ALA A 486 29.89 -8.65 -9.75
C ALA A 486 29.68 -7.12 -9.71
N VAL A 487 29.13 -6.61 -8.60
CA VAL A 487 28.91 -5.17 -8.40
C VAL A 487 30.25 -4.41 -8.39
N ARG A 488 31.23 -4.88 -7.63
CA ARG A 488 32.57 -4.26 -7.58
C ARG A 488 33.22 -4.18 -8.94
N THR A 489 33.18 -5.27 -9.71
CA THR A 489 33.80 -5.31 -11.04
C THR A 489 33.18 -4.29 -11.97
N LEU A 490 31.85 -4.27 -12.09
CA LEU A 490 31.17 -3.34 -12.97
C LEU A 490 31.41 -1.88 -12.54
N SER A 491 31.14 -1.55 -11.28
CA SER A 491 31.28 -0.17 -10.79
C SER A 491 32.71 0.35 -10.91
N LEU A 492 33.73 -0.44 -10.53
CA LEU A 492 35.12 0.00 -10.64
C LEU A 492 35.59 0.14 -12.09
N GLN A 493 35.18 -0.77 -12.98
CA GLN A 493 35.51 -0.68 -14.41
C GLN A 493 34.94 0.60 -15.03
N THR A 494 33.66 0.88 -14.82
CA THR A 494 33.00 2.08 -15.34
C THR A 494 33.61 3.36 -14.78
N LEU A 495 33.79 3.45 -13.45
CA LEU A 495 34.35 4.65 -12.82
C LEU A 495 35.81 4.91 -13.22
N THR A 496 36.61 3.85 -13.36
CA THR A 496 38.00 3.97 -13.82
C THR A 496 38.06 4.37 -15.29
N ALA A 497 37.17 3.81 -16.13
CA ALA A 497 37.07 4.17 -17.54
C ALA A 497 36.77 5.66 -17.72
N TYR A 498 35.80 6.19 -16.97
CA TYR A 498 35.49 7.62 -16.97
C TYR A 498 36.69 8.46 -16.54
N ARG A 499 37.37 8.07 -15.44
CA ARG A 499 38.55 8.76 -14.93
C ARG A 499 39.69 8.80 -15.95
N SER A 500 39.83 7.77 -16.79
CA SER A 500 40.81 7.71 -17.87
C SER A 500 40.42 8.53 -19.12
N GLY A 501 39.26 9.20 -19.12
CA GLY A 501 38.78 10.03 -20.21
C GLY A 501 38.05 9.29 -21.33
N MET A 502 37.61 8.05 -21.09
CA MET A 502 36.76 7.33 -22.05
C MET A 502 35.33 7.88 -22.04
N SER A 503 34.72 8.01 -23.22
CA SER A 503 33.30 8.34 -23.36
C SER A 503 32.45 7.16 -22.90
N LEU A 504 31.52 7.41 -21.99
CA LEU A 504 30.56 6.42 -21.48
C LEU A 504 29.14 6.83 -21.84
N ASN A 505 28.28 5.85 -22.05
CA ASN A 505 26.84 6.10 -22.12
C ASN A 505 26.35 6.53 -20.73
N TRP A 506 25.37 7.43 -20.70
CA TRP A 506 24.88 8.02 -19.45
C TRP A 506 24.24 6.98 -18.53
N ASN A 507 23.56 5.98 -19.10
CA ASN A 507 22.89 4.92 -18.36
C ASN A 507 23.85 3.87 -17.80
N ASP A 508 24.98 3.59 -18.46
CA ASP A 508 26.06 2.79 -17.89
C ASP A 508 26.72 3.51 -16.70
N ALA A 509 26.91 4.83 -16.82
CA ALA A 509 27.42 5.66 -15.74
C ALA A 509 26.42 5.72 -14.58
N GLU A 510 25.13 5.93 -14.85
CA GLU A 510 24.06 5.95 -13.84
C GLU A 510 23.98 4.61 -13.11
N LEU A 511 23.96 3.49 -13.84
CA LEU A 511 23.88 2.15 -13.25
C LEU A 511 25.08 1.89 -12.33
N ALA A 512 26.29 2.28 -12.74
CA ALA A 512 27.48 2.10 -11.92
C ALA A 512 27.39 2.85 -10.59
N VAL A 513 26.86 4.08 -10.59
CA VAL A 513 26.66 4.88 -9.36
C VAL A 513 25.47 4.33 -8.55
N TYR A 514 24.38 3.94 -9.21
CA TYR A 514 23.21 3.33 -8.58
C TYR A 514 23.57 2.04 -7.84
N LEU A 515 24.39 1.16 -8.44
CA LEU A 515 24.85 -0.06 -7.79
C LEU A 515 25.67 0.23 -6.52
N VAL A 516 26.52 1.26 -6.53
CA VAL A 516 27.22 1.72 -5.31
C VAL A 516 26.22 2.26 -4.28
N TYR A 517 25.22 3.02 -4.72
CA TYR A 517 24.15 3.54 -3.87
C TYR A 517 23.36 2.45 -3.15
N ILE A 518 22.98 1.36 -3.82
CA ILE A 518 22.21 0.26 -3.21
C ILE A 518 23.07 -0.78 -2.49
N PHE A 519 24.39 -0.80 -2.71
CA PHE A 519 25.29 -1.83 -2.17
C PHE A 519 25.20 -1.99 -0.65
N GLY A 520 25.11 -0.87 0.08
CA GLY A 520 24.97 -0.87 1.54
C GLY A 520 23.63 -1.41 2.06
N GLU A 521 22.59 -1.48 1.23
CA GLU A 521 21.32 -2.13 1.59
C GLU A 521 21.36 -3.64 1.37
N ILE A 522 22.11 -4.08 0.34
CA ILE A 522 22.30 -5.48 0.00
C ILE A 522 23.19 -6.16 1.04
N VAL A 523 24.31 -5.52 1.39
CA VAL A 523 25.27 -6.02 2.37
C VAL A 523 24.74 -5.84 3.79
N LYS A 524 23.96 -6.83 4.25
CA LYS A 524 23.39 -6.86 5.61
C LYS A 524 24.34 -7.49 6.65
N THR A 525 25.40 -8.16 6.20
CA THR A 525 26.40 -8.84 7.02
C THR A 525 27.73 -8.10 6.99
N GLY A 526 28.34 -7.86 8.16
CA GLY A 526 29.63 -7.16 8.27
C GLY A 526 29.63 -6.09 9.36
N GLY A 527 30.69 -5.28 9.38
CA GLY A 527 30.78 -4.11 10.25
C GLY A 527 29.73 -3.06 9.88
N LYS A 528 29.10 -2.44 10.88
CA LYS A 528 28.17 -1.30 10.68
C LYS A 528 28.89 0.02 10.90
N GLY A 529 28.40 1.07 10.25
CA GLY A 529 28.99 2.41 10.28
C GLY A 529 30.39 2.40 9.71
N ARG A 530 31.38 2.99 10.40
CA ARG A 530 32.77 3.06 9.93
C ARG A 530 33.38 1.70 9.54
N ALA A 531 33.04 0.63 10.28
CA ALA A 531 33.54 -0.72 10.01
C ALA A 531 32.96 -1.37 8.74
N ALA A 532 31.98 -0.74 8.06
CA ALA A 532 31.46 -1.21 6.77
C ALA A 532 32.44 -0.97 5.61
N PHE A 533 33.33 0.02 5.76
CA PHE A 533 34.16 0.53 4.68
C PHE A 533 35.64 0.14 4.80
N CYS A 534 36.06 -0.43 5.93
CA CYS A 534 37.43 -0.86 6.18
C CYS A 534 37.46 -2.20 6.92
N VAL A 535 38.50 -2.99 6.66
CA VAL A 535 38.72 -4.29 7.30
C VAL A 535 39.40 -4.06 8.66
N ALA A 536 38.60 -3.62 9.63
CA ALA A 536 39.04 -3.36 10.99
C ALA A 536 38.69 -4.54 11.93
N PRO A 537 39.47 -4.78 13.00
CA PRO A 537 39.14 -5.79 14.02
C PRO A 537 37.83 -5.48 14.76
N LEU A 538 37.26 -6.46 15.45
CA LEU A 538 36.03 -6.30 16.25
C LEU A 538 36.26 -5.35 17.44
N VAL A 539 35.90 -4.08 17.27
CA VAL A 539 36.01 -3.06 18.32
C VAL A 539 34.69 -2.95 19.13
N PRO A 540 34.73 -3.08 20.47
CA PRO A 540 33.58 -2.81 21.35
C PRO A 540 33.03 -1.41 21.13
N LYS A 541 31.70 -1.24 21.19
CA LYS A 541 31.01 0.04 20.84
C LYS A 541 31.60 1.26 21.54
N GLU A 542 32.00 1.11 22.80
CA GLU A 542 32.57 2.17 23.64
C GLU A 542 33.92 2.69 23.13
N LYS A 543 34.75 1.82 22.54
CA LYS A 543 36.10 2.16 22.07
C LYS A 543 36.16 2.57 20.59
N ARG A 544 35.05 2.52 19.86
CA ARG A 544 34.99 2.84 18.41
C ARG A 544 35.32 4.31 18.09
N ARG A 545 35.28 5.21 19.06
CA ARG A 545 35.64 6.61 18.86
C ARG A 545 37.15 6.87 18.93
N GLU A 546 37.89 5.98 19.61
CA GLU A 546 39.34 6.11 19.86
C GLU A 546 40.18 5.39 18.79
N VAL A 547 39.58 4.47 18.02
CA VAL A 547 40.26 3.75 16.96
C VAL A 547 40.33 4.59 15.70
N ASP A 548 41.55 4.74 15.16
CA ASP A 548 41.77 5.32 13.85
C ASP A 548 41.46 4.29 12.77
N TYR A 549 40.32 4.46 12.10
CA TYR A 549 39.89 3.56 11.04
C TYR A 549 40.62 3.81 9.70
N SER A 550 41.35 4.93 9.58
CA SER A 550 41.98 5.34 8.32
C SER A 550 43.17 4.45 7.93
N GLU A 551 43.83 3.82 8.91
CA GLU A 551 45.01 2.96 8.70
C GLU A 551 44.66 1.57 8.15
N TYR A 552 43.39 1.16 8.21
CA TYR A 552 42.97 -0.17 7.75
C TYR A 552 42.69 -0.21 6.23
N PRO A 553 42.91 -1.37 5.58
CA PRO A 553 42.57 -1.53 4.17
C PRO A 553 41.05 -1.43 3.96
N LEU A 554 40.66 -0.91 2.80
CA LEU A 554 39.25 -0.71 2.47
C LEU A 554 38.56 -2.05 2.20
N THR A 555 37.27 -2.13 2.52
CA THR A 555 36.40 -3.20 2.01
C THR A 555 36.07 -2.93 0.54
N PRO A 556 35.53 -3.91 -0.21
CA PRO A 556 34.96 -3.69 -1.55
C PRO A 556 34.04 -2.45 -1.64
N HIS A 557 33.24 -2.21 -0.60
CA HIS A 557 32.38 -1.03 -0.53
C HIS A 557 33.20 0.27 -0.43
N GLY A 558 34.18 0.30 0.48
CA GLY A 558 35.07 1.45 0.64
C GLY A 558 35.89 1.75 -0.62
N GLU A 559 36.34 0.72 -1.34
CA GLU A 559 37.04 0.86 -2.62
C GLU A 559 36.15 1.51 -3.70
N MET A 560 34.89 1.06 -3.82
CA MET A 560 33.93 1.63 -4.76
C MET A 560 33.62 3.10 -4.45
N LEU A 561 33.42 3.45 -3.18
CA LEU A 561 33.18 4.85 -2.77
C LEU A 561 34.40 5.74 -3.00
N LEU A 562 35.60 5.23 -2.73
CA LEU A 562 36.84 5.95 -3.03
C LEU A 562 36.96 6.20 -4.54
N ALA A 563 36.70 5.19 -5.36
CA ALA A 563 36.71 5.33 -6.82
C ALA A 563 35.64 6.31 -7.33
N LEU A 564 34.45 6.31 -6.70
CA LEU A 564 33.35 7.21 -7.03
C LEU A 564 33.72 8.68 -6.84
N VAL A 565 34.36 9.02 -5.72
CA VAL A 565 34.80 10.41 -5.46
C VAL A 565 35.98 10.78 -6.37
N GLN A 566 36.91 9.86 -6.61
CA GLN A 566 38.10 10.12 -7.42
C GLN A 566 37.86 10.15 -8.93
N SER A 567 36.74 9.61 -9.42
CA SER A 567 36.41 9.60 -10.84
C SER A 567 35.93 10.95 -11.36
N SER A 568 35.56 11.88 -10.46
CA SER A 568 34.90 13.16 -10.81
C SER A 568 33.59 12.98 -11.60
N ILE A 569 32.90 11.84 -11.41
CA ILE A 569 31.59 11.55 -12.04
C ILE A 569 30.52 12.59 -11.69
N SER A 570 30.71 13.38 -10.64
CA SER A 570 29.85 14.51 -10.28
C SER A 570 29.78 15.61 -11.35
N ALA A 571 30.75 15.67 -12.26
CA ALA A 571 30.75 16.59 -13.40
C ALA A 571 30.16 15.97 -14.68
N PHE A 572 29.54 14.78 -14.59
CA PHE A 572 28.94 14.13 -15.74
C PHE A 572 27.78 14.99 -16.30
N PRO A 573 27.65 15.17 -17.63
CA PRO A 573 26.67 16.10 -18.20
C PRO A 573 25.21 15.75 -17.92
N HIS A 574 24.90 14.45 -17.80
CA HIS A 574 23.55 13.96 -17.59
C HIS A 574 23.09 14.14 -16.14
N ARG A 575 21.94 14.79 -15.95
CA ARG A 575 21.38 15.16 -14.63
C ARG A 575 21.27 13.97 -13.67
N LEU A 576 20.76 12.83 -14.15
CA LEU A 576 20.57 11.65 -13.30
C LEU A 576 21.88 11.11 -12.71
N VAL A 577 22.97 11.13 -13.48
CA VAL A 577 24.28 10.63 -13.01
C VAL A 577 24.81 11.53 -11.89
N ALA A 578 24.75 12.85 -12.09
CA ALA A 578 25.17 13.83 -11.09
C ALA A 578 24.29 13.76 -9.82
N MET A 579 22.97 13.66 -9.96
CA MET A 579 22.06 13.52 -8.82
C MET A 579 22.28 12.21 -8.06
N GLN A 580 22.45 11.11 -8.77
CA GLN A 580 22.72 9.80 -8.18
C GLN A 580 24.05 9.81 -7.41
N PHE A 581 25.06 10.57 -7.88
CA PHE A 581 26.29 10.81 -7.11
C PHE A 581 26.00 11.53 -5.79
N PHE A 582 25.23 12.63 -5.81
CA PHE A 582 24.90 13.40 -4.61
C PHE A 582 24.09 12.57 -3.59
N GLU A 583 23.14 11.76 -4.04
CA GLU A 583 22.41 10.80 -3.20
C GLU A 583 23.35 9.79 -2.54
N THR A 584 24.32 9.28 -3.31
CA THR A 584 25.29 8.28 -2.83
C THR A 584 26.19 8.84 -1.75
N VAL A 585 26.76 10.03 -1.93
CA VAL A 585 27.65 10.64 -0.93
C VAL A 585 26.89 11.07 0.33
N ALA A 586 25.66 11.57 0.20
CA ALA A 586 24.81 11.94 1.34
C ALA A 586 24.31 10.72 2.13
N ARG A 587 24.21 9.55 1.48
CA ARG A 587 23.83 8.28 2.13
C ARG A 587 24.92 7.72 3.03
N TYR A 588 26.18 7.81 2.60
CA TYR A 588 27.30 7.13 3.22
C TYR A 588 28.23 8.07 4.01
N GLY A 589 27.67 8.97 4.83
CA GLY A 589 28.47 9.94 5.62
C GLY A 589 29.53 9.32 6.52
N ASP A 590 29.34 8.08 7.00
CA ASP A 590 30.34 7.37 7.82
C ASP A 590 31.65 7.04 7.06
N PHE A 591 31.62 6.94 5.72
CA PHE A 591 32.82 6.75 4.90
C PHE A 591 33.77 7.95 5.00
N PHE A 592 33.21 9.16 4.99
CA PHE A 592 33.96 10.42 5.05
C PHE A 592 34.67 10.63 6.40
N LYS A 593 34.22 9.94 7.46
CA LYS A 593 34.89 9.92 8.77
C LYS A 593 36.20 9.11 8.75
N ILE A 594 36.39 8.25 7.73
CA ILE A 594 37.56 7.38 7.53
C ILE A 594 38.50 7.98 6.50
N ARG A 595 37.93 8.43 5.37
CA ARG A 595 38.66 9.07 4.25
C ARG A 595 38.32 10.55 4.22
N LYS A 596 38.92 11.31 5.15
CA LYS A 596 38.66 12.75 5.33
C LYS A 596 39.10 13.57 4.12
N GLU A 597 40.07 13.08 3.35
CA GLU A 597 40.51 13.65 2.08
C GLU A 597 39.38 13.74 1.03
N CYS A 598 38.33 12.94 1.15
CA CYS A 598 37.18 12.96 0.24
C CYS A 598 36.14 14.05 0.60
N ILE A 599 36.22 14.68 1.77
CA ILE A 599 35.24 15.68 2.21
C ILE A 599 35.31 16.93 1.33
N MET A 600 36.50 17.51 1.14
CA MET A 600 36.67 18.74 0.37
C MET A 600 36.20 18.61 -1.09
N PRO A 601 36.64 17.59 -1.88
CA PRO A 601 36.16 17.42 -3.26
C PRO A 601 34.65 17.25 -3.36
N THR A 602 34.03 16.60 -2.37
CA THR A 602 32.58 16.38 -2.35
C THR A 602 31.84 17.66 -2.02
N LEU A 603 32.32 18.45 -1.06
CA LEU A 603 31.76 19.76 -0.75
C LEU A 603 31.91 20.74 -1.91
N GLU A 604 33.05 20.76 -2.59
CA GLU A 604 33.24 21.57 -3.79
C GLU A 604 32.21 21.21 -4.87
N ALA A 605 31.98 19.92 -5.11
CA ALA A 605 30.99 19.46 -6.08
C ALA A 605 29.54 19.77 -5.67
N ILE A 606 29.22 19.70 -4.39
CA ILE A 606 27.87 20.06 -3.92
C ILE A 606 27.67 21.57 -3.99
N VAL A 607 28.66 22.37 -3.59
CA VAL A 607 28.50 23.83 -3.45
C VAL A 607 28.57 24.55 -4.79
N ASP A 608 29.31 24.08 -5.79
CA ASP A 608 29.46 24.81 -7.05
C ASP A 608 28.24 24.71 -8.01
N ALA A 609 28.44 25.06 -9.28
CA ALA A 609 27.42 25.04 -10.33
C ALA A 609 26.84 23.64 -10.63
N ARG A 610 27.45 22.57 -10.12
CA ARG A 610 26.93 21.20 -10.27
C ARG A 610 25.74 20.94 -9.33
N GLY A 611 25.76 21.54 -8.14
CA GLY A 611 24.78 21.28 -7.07
C GLY A 611 23.97 22.51 -6.66
N LEU A 612 24.40 23.20 -5.60
CA LEU A 612 23.67 24.32 -4.99
C LEU A 612 23.46 25.50 -5.94
N HIS A 613 24.41 25.76 -6.85
CA HIS A 613 24.32 26.82 -7.86
C HIS A 613 23.91 26.28 -9.25
N ASN A 614 23.28 25.11 -9.31
CA ASN A 614 22.80 24.55 -10.57
C ASN A 614 21.73 25.47 -11.19
N PRO A 615 21.73 25.69 -12.52
CA PRO A 615 20.70 26.50 -13.18
C PRO A 615 19.28 25.94 -13.04
N ASP A 616 19.14 24.61 -12.90
CA ASP A 616 17.84 23.94 -12.74
C ASP A 616 17.34 24.04 -11.29
N SER A 617 16.13 24.61 -11.10
CA SER A 617 15.51 24.76 -9.78
C SER A 617 15.19 23.42 -9.12
N THR A 618 14.87 22.38 -9.89
CA THR A 618 14.54 21.05 -9.37
C THR A 618 15.78 20.39 -8.75
N VAL A 619 16.93 20.51 -9.44
CA VAL A 619 18.23 20.04 -8.95
C VAL A 619 18.63 20.79 -7.69
N ARG A 620 18.49 22.13 -7.66
CA ARG A 620 18.79 22.93 -6.47
C ARG A 620 17.93 22.51 -5.27
N SER A 621 16.62 22.38 -5.48
CA SER A 621 15.66 21.98 -4.45
C SER A 621 16.12 20.68 -3.75
N ARG A 622 16.46 19.65 -4.53
CA ARG A 622 16.95 18.39 -3.97
C ARG A 622 18.34 18.51 -3.35
N THR A 623 19.24 19.26 -3.96
CA THR A 623 20.62 19.42 -3.47
C THR A 623 20.68 20.17 -2.14
N TYR A 624 19.75 21.10 -1.86
CA TYR A 624 19.65 21.79 -0.57
C TYR A 624 19.47 20.79 0.59
N TYR A 625 18.59 19.80 0.40
CA TYR A 625 18.40 18.72 1.36
C TYR A 625 19.63 17.81 1.49
N LEU A 626 20.24 17.41 0.37
CA LEU A 626 21.42 16.53 0.38
C LEU A 626 22.62 17.19 1.05
N PHE A 627 22.85 18.47 0.79
CA PHE A 627 23.87 19.28 1.45
C PHE A 627 23.61 19.37 2.96
N HIS A 628 22.38 19.67 3.37
CA HIS A 628 22.00 19.70 4.77
C HIS A 628 22.30 18.38 5.48
N ARG A 629 21.88 17.27 4.89
CA ARG A 629 22.12 15.93 5.42
C ARG A 629 23.62 15.64 5.53
N PHE A 630 24.39 15.94 4.49
CA PHE A 630 25.84 15.71 4.47
C PHE A 630 26.58 16.49 5.57
N ILE A 631 26.25 17.77 5.75
CA ILE A 631 26.83 18.62 6.81
C ILE A 631 26.45 18.09 8.19
N LYS A 632 25.18 17.71 8.40
CA LYS A 632 24.71 17.18 9.68
C LYS A 632 25.45 15.89 10.10
N GLU A 633 25.73 15.01 9.14
CA GLU A 633 26.47 13.76 9.38
C GLU A 633 27.98 13.99 9.61
N SER A 634 28.54 15.03 8.98
CA SER A 634 29.99 15.33 8.97
C SER A 634 30.40 16.47 9.92
N ARG A 635 29.47 17.03 10.71
CA ARG A 635 29.68 18.27 11.50
C ARG A 635 30.93 18.27 12.40
N ASN A 636 31.33 17.12 12.94
CA ASN A 636 32.49 17.01 13.84
C ASN A 636 33.84 16.99 13.09
N ASP A 637 33.81 16.73 11.78
CA ASP A 637 34.98 16.63 10.92
C ASP A 637 35.18 17.91 10.07
N ILE A 638 34.25 18.87 10.17
CA ILE A 638 34.34 20.20 9.54
C ILE A 638 35.09 21.14 10.48
N SER A 639 36.18 21.75 10.00
CA SER A 639 36.93 22.78 10.74
C SER A 639 36.17 24.11 10.82
N GLU A 640 36.45 24.93 11.84
CA GLU A 640 35.87 26.28 12.00
C GLU A 640 36.11 27.18 10.77
N GLU A 641 37.30 27.13 10.17
CA GLU A 641 37.64 27.91 8.96
C GLU A 641 36.79 27.48 7.75
N LEU A 642 36.63 26.17 7.55
CA LEU A 642 35.77 25.64 6.49
C LEU A 642 34.30 26.02 6.71
N ALA A 643 33.82 26.00 7.96
CA ALA A 643 32.46 26.44 8.28
C ALA A 643 32.24 27.91 7.89
N VAL A 644 33.20 28.80 8.18
CA VAL A 644 33.15 30.21 7.77
C VAL A 644 33.09 30.34 6.25
N ASN A 645 33.93 29.61 5.51
CA ASN A 645 33.96 29.64 4.05
C ASN A 645 32.66 29.13 3.42
N LEU A 646 32.10 28.04 3.95
CA LEU A 646 30.81 27.50 3.49
C LEU A 646 29.66 28.48 3.71
N VAL A 647 29.63 29.17 4.87
CA VAL A 647 28.61 30.21 5.14
C VAL A 647 28.70 31.35 4.13
N GLN A 648 29.92 31.78 3.75
CA GLN A 648 30.08 32.80 2.71
C GLN A 648 29.69 32.28 1.31
N GLY A 649 30.02 31.02 1.00
CA GLY A 649 29.78 30.40 -0.30
C GLY A 649 28.32 30.09 -0.62
N ILE A 650 27.41 30.15 0.35
CA ILE A 650 25.96 29.96 0.14
C ILE A 650 25.15 31.23 0.38
N ARG A 651 25.81 32.37 0.61
CA ARG A 651 25.16 33.61 1.07
C ARG A 651 24.23 34.22 0.02
N ASP A 652 24.59 34.11 -1.24
CA ASP A 652 23.80 34.57 -2.39
C ASP A 652 22.50 33.76 -2.55
N LEU A 653 22.53 32.48 -2.16
CA LEU A 653 21.37 31.57 -2.18
C LEU A 653 20.35 31.82 -1.07
N LEU A 654 20.61 32.75 -0.13
CA LEU A 654 19.72 33.03 1.01
C LEU A 654 18.63 34.07 0.71
N THR A 655 18.63 34.63 -0.49
CA THR A 655 17.60 35.59 -0.90
C THR A 655 16.27 34.85 -1.01
N ILE A 656 15.26 35.29 -0.26
CA ILE A 656 13.92 34.69 -0.29
C ILE A 656 13.20 35.17 -1.56
N GLN A 657 12.91 34.25 -2.46
CA GLN A 657 12.07 34.48 -3.63
C GLN A 657 10.65 33.99 -3.32
N VAL A 658 9.66 34.80 -3.66
CA VAL A 658 8.24 34.45 -3.50
C VAL A 658 7.67 34.26 -4.89
N ASP A 659 7.35 33.01 -5.21
CA ASP A 659 6.66 32.65 -6.44
C ASP A 659 5.17 32.48 -6.12
N LEU A 660 4.30 33.08 -6.94
CA LEU A 660 2.85 32.93 -6.80
C LEU A 660 2.38 31.80 -7.72
N PRO A 661 1.67 30.78 -7.21
CA PRO A 661 1.16 29.70 -8.04
C PRO A 661 0.04 30.19 -8.95
N THR A 662 -0.17 29.48 -10.06
CA THR A 662 -1.39 29.58 -10.85
C THR A 662 -2.50 28.84 -10.13
N LEU A 663 -3.64 29.49 -9.89
CA LEU A 663 -4.80 28.84 -9.29
C LEU A 663 -5.51 27.94 -10.30
N ASP A 664 -5.93 26.76 -9.84
CA ASP A 664 -6.76 25.84 -10.62
C ASP A 664 -8.23 26.30 -10.66
N SER A 665 -8.71 26.90 -9.57
CA SER A 665 -10.05 27.51 -9.48
C SER A 665 -9.97 28.99 -9.06
N PRO A 666 -10.82 29.88 -9.60
CA PRO A 666 -10.89 31.28 -9.15
C PRO A 666 -11.38 31.44 -7.70
N ASP A 667 -11.93 30.39 -7.10
CA ASP A 667 -12.40 30.38 -5.70
C ASP A 667 -11.29 29.97 -4.70
N ASP A 668 -10.13 29.51 -5.18
CA ASP A 668 -9.02 29.06 -4.32
C ASP A 668 -8.31 30.26 -3.65
N ASP A 669 -7.95 30.09 -2.37
CA ASP A 669 -7.17 31.09 -1.64
C ASP A 669 -5.71 31.09 -2.14
N LEU A 670 -5.33 32.14 -2.87
CA LEU A 670 -3.95 32.39 -3.35
C LEU A 670 -2.90 32.20 -2.26
N LEU A 671 -3.17 32.61 -1.02
CA LEU A 671 -2.22 32.48 0.09
C LEU A 671 -2.09 31.03 0.54
N ALA A 672 -3.21 30.29 0.58
CA ALA A 672 -3.21 28.87 0.89
C ALA A 672 -2.40 28.08 -0.13
N GLU A 673 -2.63 28.35 -1.41
CA GLU A 673 -2.03 27.63 -2.51
C GLU A 673 -0.53 27.92 -2.63
N ALA A 674 -0.12 29.18 -2.38
CA ALA A 674 1.29 29.57 -2.38
C ALA A 674 2.11 28.92 -1.26
N ILE A 675 1.46 28.51 -0.18
CA ILE A 675 2.11 27.88 0.99
C ILE A 675 2.02 26.36 0.92
N LYS A 676 0.94 25.81 0.35
CA LYS A 676 0.75 24.36 0.19
C LYS A 676 1.62 23.77 -0.91
N ASN A 677 1.87 24.51 -2.00
CA ASN A 677 2.72 24.02 -3.07
C ASN A 677 4.19 24.08 -2.67
N PRO A 678 4.92 22.94 -2.68
CA PRO A 678 6.31 22.88 -2.29
C PRO A 678 7.19 23.61 -3.32
N GLY A 679 7.36 24.90 -3.12
CA GLY A 679 8.23 25.75 -3.93
C GLY A 679 9.71 25.55 -3.59
N LEU A 680 10.58 26.33 -4.24
CA LEU A 680 12.01 26.36 -3.91
C LEU A 680 12.26 26.77 -2.45
N PHE A 681 11.35 27.55 -1.85
CA PHE A 681 11.48 28.04 -0.48
C PHE A 681 11.49 26.93 0.58
N ASP A 682 10.61 25.92 0.47
CA ASP A 682 10.59 24.82 1.45
C ASP A 682 11.90 24.05 1.46
N SER A 683 12.49 23.85 0.29
CA SER A 683 13.84 23.28 0.17
C SER A 683 14.91 24.24 0.69
N GLN A 684 14.74 25.56 0.50
CA GLN A 684 15.66 26.59 1.03
C GLN A 684 15.71 26.59 2.56
N LEU A 685 14.65 26.14 3.25
CA LEU A 685 14.66 25.98 4.71
C LEU A 685 15.78 25.04 5.20
N TYR A 686 16.17 24.04 4.41
CA TYR A 686 17.32 23.18 4.71
C TYR A 686 18.64 23.95 4.72
N LEU A 687 18.79 24.98 3.87
CA LEU A 687 19.97 25.85 3.89
C LEU A 687 20.02 26.68 5.17
N PHE A 688 18.88 27.25 5.60
CA PHE A 688 18.79 27.99 6.86
C PHE A 688 19.11 27.12 8.08
N GLU A 689 18.63 25.87 8.12
CA GLU A 689 19.00 24.91 9.17
C GLU A 689 20.50 24.55 9.12
N THR A 690 21.06 24.41 7.92
CA THR A 690 22.49 24.14 7.73
C THR A 690 23.36 25.29 8.19
N LEU A 691 22.95 26.53 7.95
CA LEU A 691 23.61 27.73 8.48
C LEU A 691 23.65 27.72 10.01
N GLY A 692 22.52 27.43 10.66
CA GLY A 692 22.49 27.28 12.12
C GLY A 692 23.47 26.22 12.61
N THR A 693 23.55 25.08 11.90
CA THR A 693 24.51 24.01 12.20
C THR A 693 25.96 24.49 12.05
N LEU A 694 26.31 25.14 10.94
CA LEU A 694 27.66 25.65 10.67
C LEU A 694 28.09 26.73 11.67
N ILE A 695 27.19 27.68 12.00
CA ILE A 695 27.45 28.73 12.99
C ILE A 695 27.66 28.12 14.39
N SER A 696 26.93 27.06 14.73
CA SER A 696 27.09 26.37 16.02
C SER A 696 28.49 25.76 16.20
N LEU A 697 29.20 25.43 15.11
CA LEU A 697 30.57 24.89 15.16
C LEU A 697 31.60 25.95 15.58
N VAL A 698 31.33 27.24 15.40
CA VAL A 698 32.19 28.37 15.79
C VAL A 698 32.05 28.70 17.30
N SER A 699 31.56 27.77 18.09
CA SER A 699 31.25 27.95 19.53
C SER A 699 32.45 28.30 20.42
N LYS A 700 33.70 28.11 19.95
CA LYS A 700 34.90 28.51 20.69
C LYS A 700 35.17 30.01 20.68
N SER A 701 34.58 30.74 19.73
CA SER A 701 34.73 32.19 19.56
C SER A 701 33.35 32.85 19.62
N PRO A 702 32.80 33.12 20.81
CA PRO A 702 31.42 33.59 20.97
C PRO A 702 31.16 34.92 20.25
N ASP A 703 32.13 35.83 20.21
CA ASP A 703 32.00 37.11 19.49
C ASP A 703 31.89 36.91 17.97
N GLN A 704 32.66 35.97 17.42
CA GLN A 704 32.63 35.63 16.00
C GLN A 704 31.33 34.91 15.65
N GLN A 705 30.87 34.00 16.52
CA GLN A 705 29.59 33.31 16.38
C GLN A 705 28.42 34.31 16.39
N ALA A 706 28.40 35.25 17.34
CA ALA A 706 27.37 36.27 17.44
C ALA A 706 27.36 37.19 16.21
N SER A 707 28.54 37.64 15.76
CA SER A 707 28.69 38.47 14.56
C SER A 707 28.18 37.75 13.29
N MET A 708 28.53 36.47 13.14
CA MET A 708 28.08 35.65 12.01
C MET A 708 26.56 35.44 12.06
N LEU A 709 26.00 35.11 13.23
CA LEU A 709 24.56 34.97 13.40
C LEU A 709 23.81 36.27 13.07
N LEU A 710 24.30 37.42 13.57
CA LEU A 710 23.74 38.73 13.26
C LEU A 710 23.82 39.07 11.77
N SER A 711 24.87 38.65 11.07
CA SER A 711 25.01 38.90 9.62
C SER A 711 23.94 38.22 8.77
N ILE A 712 23.32 37.15 9.28
CA ILE A 712 22.28 36.36 8.61
C ILE A 712 20.88 36.77 9.11
N VAL A 713 20.75 36.97 10.42
CA VAL A 713 19.48 37.31 11.07
C VAL A 713 19.06 38.77 10.77
N THR A 714 20.01 39.72 10.78
CA THR A 714 19.67 41.15 10.58
C THR A 714 18.95 41.42 9.26
N PRO A 715 19.41 40.92 8.09
CA PRO A 715 18.67 41.08 6.83
C PRO A 715 17.24 40.54 6.87
N LEU A 716 17.00 39.41 7.53
CA LEU A 716 15.66 38.83 7.68
C LEU A 716 14.77 39.67 8.62
N LEU A 717 15.34 40.24 9.69
CA LEU A 717 14.63 41.16 10.58
C LEU A 717 14.29 42.48 9.88
N ASP A 718 15.20 43.00 9.06
CA ASP A 718 14.97 44.19 8.24
C ASP A 718 13.84 43.93 7.22
N GLU A 719 13.86 42.76 6.57
CA GLU A 719 12.80 42.33 5.65
C GLU A 719 11.44 42.22 6.36
N LEU A 720 11.39 41.64 7.57
CA LEU A 720 10.17 41.61 8.39
C LEU A 720 9.65 43.01 8.67
N SER A 721 10.50 43.93 9.12
CA SER A 721 10.09 45.28 9.49
C SER A 721 9.56 46.10 8.30
N SER A 722 10.19 45.96 7.13
CA SER A 722 9.81 46.63 5.90
C SER A 722 8.46 46.13 5.38
N ASN A 723 8.30 44.81 5.29
CA ASN A 723 7.07 44.20 4.79
C ASN A 723 5.90 44.35 5.76
N LEU A 724 6.15 44.42 7.08
CA LEU A 724 5.09 44.64 8.08
C LEU A 724 4.36 45.97 7.86
N THR A 725 5.07 47.00 7.41
CA THR A 725 4.46 48.29 7.08
C THR A 725 3.62 48.21 5.82
N ALA A 726 4.06 47.44 4.82
CA ALA A 726 3.35 47.23 3.56
C ALA A 726 2.11 46.34 3.71
N ALA A 727 2.17 45.31 4.57
CA ALA A 727 1.10 44.33 4.79
C ALA A 727 -0.15 44.93 5.47
N LYS A 728 -0.02 46.06 6.18
CA LYS A 728 -1.15 46.77 6.83
C LYS A 728 -2.26 47.21 5.87
N GLY A 729 -1.98 47.25 4.56
CA GLY A 729 -2.97 47.54 3.52
C GLY A 729 -3.87 46.34 3.11
N GLY A 730 -3.52 45.11 3.52
CA GLY A 730 -4.35 43.90 3.45
C GLY A 730 -4.76 43.38 2.07
N LYS A 731 -4.29 43.96 0.97
CA LYS A 731 -4.73 43.62 -0.40
C LYS A 731 -3.70 42.87 -1.25
N ASP A 732 -2.43 42.88 -0.85
CA ASP A 732 -1.34 42.26 -1.60
C ASP A 732 -0.83 41.03 -0.83
N PRO A 733 -0.87 39.81 -1.42
CA PRO A 733 -0.40 38.60 -0.76
C PRO A 733 1.13 38.54 -0.62
N ILE A 734 1.90 39.28 -1.44
CA ILE A 734 3.36 39.16 -1.47
C ILE A 734 4.03 39.61 -0.15
N PRO A 735 3.71 40.77 0.44
CA PRO A 735 4.28 41.16 1.74
C PRO A 735 3.95 40.16 2.85
N ILE A 736 2.77 39.52 2.79
CA ILE A 736 2.34 38.52 3.78
C ILE A 736 3.20 37.24 3.63
N LEU A 737 3.40 36.77 2.40
CA LEU A 737 4.25 35.61 2.11
C LEU A 737 5.72 35.86 2.47
N ARG A 738 6.25 37.06 2.23
CA ARG A 738 7.63 37.42 2.67
C ARG A 738 7.78 37.40 4.18
N ILE A 739 6.78 37.87 4.90
CA ILE A 739 6.76 37.81 6.37
C ILE A 739 6.72 36.35 6.83
N HIS A 740 5.81 35.55 6.26
CA HIS A 740 5.72 34.11 6.51
C HIS A 740 7.08 33.41 6.30
N HIS A 741 7.68 33.58 5.13
CA HIS A 741 8.98 32.98 4.78
C HIS A 741 10.11 33.47 5.70
N SER A 742 10.15 34.75 6.06
CA SER A 742 11.18 35.28 6.96
C SER A 742 11.05 34.69 8.37
N ILE A 743 9.84 34.52 8.90
CA ILE A 743 9.60 33.87 10.20
C ILE A 743 10.04 32.39 10.13
N MET A 744 9.69 31.68 9.06
CA MET A 744 10.08 30.29 8.84
C MET A 744 11.60 30.13 8.74
N ALA A 745 12.29 31.01 8.02
CA ALA A 745 13.75 31.02 7.90
C ALA A 745 14.42 31.23 9.27
N LEU A 746 13.98 32.24 10.04
CA LEU A 746 14.50 32.50 11.40
C LEU A 746 14.30 31.29 12.33
N GLY A 747 13.14 30.64 12.25
CA GLY A 747 12.86 29.41 12.99
C GLY A 747 13.80 28.24 12.61
N ASN A 748 14.11 28.06 11.33
CA ASN A 748 15.01 27.00 10.87
C ASN A 748 16.48 27.30 11.17
N VAL A 749 16.92 28.56 11.18
CA VAL A 749 18.24 28.94 11.69
C VAL A 749 18.39 28.50 13.15
N ALA A 750 17.38 28.75 14.01
CA ALA A 750 17.40 28.31 15.41
C ALA A 750 17.47 26.78 15.53
N LYS A 751 16.70 26.04 14.71
CA LYS A 751 16.69 24.57 14.67
C LYS A 751 18.06 23.95 14.35
N GLY A 752 18.91 24.66 13.60
CA GLY A 752 20.27 24.19 13.28
C GLY A 752 21.20 24.14 14.49
N PHE A 753 20.91 24.87 15.56
CA PHE A 753 21.69 24.82 16.80
C PHE A 753 21.33 23.57 17.62
N PRO A 754 22.25 23.08 18.47
CA PRO A 754 21.94 22.02 19.41
C PRO A 754 20.82 22.40 20.39
N ASP A 755 19.96 21.44 20.73
CA ASP A 755 18.95 21.60 21.78
C ASP A 755 19.61 22.04 23.10
N TYR A 756 18.91 22.92 23.83
CA TYR A 756 19.32 23.38 25.15
C TYR A 756 19.39 22.18 26.11
N PRO A 757 20.55 21.88 26.70
CA PRO A 757 20.71 20.70 27.52
C PRO A 757 20.10 20.91 28.92
N PHE A 758 19.42 19.90 29.44
CA PHE A 758 18.89 19.88 30.80
C PHE A 758 19.25 18.55 31.50
N PRO A 759 20.13 18.54 32.52
CA PRO A 759 20.90 19.66 33.09
C PRO A 759 22.05 20.12 32.17
N VAL A 760 22.52 21.36 32.34
CA VAL A 760 23.62 21.95 31.52
C VAL A 760 24.96 21.30 31.91
N PRO A 761 25.69 20.64 30.98
CA PRO A 761 26.99 20.04 31.26
C PRO A 761 28.09 21.06 31.58
N GLU A 762 29.08 20.67 32.39
CA GLU A 762 30.27 21.50 32.64
C GLU A 762 31.05 21.75 31.32
N GLY A 763 31.32 23.02 31.00
CA GLY A 763 32.02 23.43 29.78
C GLY A 763 31.15 23.58 28.52
N TYR A 764 29.81 23.56 28.66
CA TYR A 764 28.91 23.83 27.53
C TYR A 764 28.97 25.31 27.09
N CYS A 765 29.33 25.54 25.83
CA CYS A 765 29.27 26.87 25.23
C CYS A 765 27.83 27.20 24.85
N LEU A 766 27.26 28.21 25.52
CA LEU A 766 25.91 28.69 25.21
C LEU A 766 25.89 29.38 23.83
N PRO A 767 24.82 29.18 23.04
CA PRO A 767 24.61 30.00 21.85
C PRO A 767 24.40 31.47 22.23
N SER A 768 24.44 32.38 21.26
CA SER A 768 24.17 33.81 21.47
C SER A 768 22.69 34.07 21.84
N LEU A 769 22.34 33.84 23.10
CA LEU A 769 20.97 33.92 23.63
C LEU A 769 20.33 35.30 23.41
N ASP A 770 21.13 36.37 23.47
CA ASP A 770 20.64 37.74 23.23
C ASP A 770 20.10 37.94 21.81
N VAL A 771 20.75 37.32 20.82
CA VAL A 771 20.30 37.41 19.41
C VAL A 771 19.00 36.64 19.23
N PHE A 772 18.89 35.42 19.77
CA PHE A 772 17.65 34.65 19.70
C PHE A 772 16.49 35.31 20.46
N ARG A 773 16.77 35.99 21.57
CA ARG A 773 15.77 36.80 22.28
C ARG A 773 15.28 37.97 21.42
N GLN A 774 16.18 38.68 20.73
CA GLN A 774 15.80 39.73 19.79
C GLN A 774 14.93 39.19 18.65
N VAL A 775 15.29 38.03 18.09
CA VAL A 775 14.49 37.35 17.06
C VAL A 775 13.11 36.98 17.58
N ALA A 776 13.00 36.34 18.74
CA ALA A 776 11.72 35.96 19.33
C ALA A 776 10.82 37.17 19.59
N GLN A 777 11.40 38.28 20.08
CA GLN A 777 10.68 39.53 20.31
C GLN A 777 10.17 40.14 18.99
N ALA A 778 10.99 40.15 17.94
CA ALA A 778 10.59 40.66 16.63
C ALA A 778 9.46 39.84 16.00
N ILE A 779 9.53 38.49 16.09
CA ILE A 779 8.47 37.61 15.61
C ILE A 779 7.17 37.84 16.41
N LEU A 780 7.25 37.97 17.74
CA LEU A 780 6.07 38.26 18.56
C LEU A 780 5.42 39.60 18.19
N SER A 781 6.21 40.65 18.00
CA SER A 781 5.69 41.96 17.56
C SER A 781 5.09 41.91 16.15
N CYS A 782 5.59 41.04 15.28
CA CYS A 782 4.97 40.78 13.99
C CYS A 782 3.62 40.06 14.14
N LEU A 783 3.54 39.04 14.99
CA LEU A 783 2.31 38.33 15.31
C LEU A 783 1.25 39.29 15.90
N GLU A 784 1.63 40.16 16.85
CA GLU A 784 0.72 41.15 17.45
C GLU A 784 0.07 42.06 16.39
N ALA A 785 0.81 42.41 15.34
CA ALA A 785 0.32 43.28 14.28
C ALA A 785 -0.43 42.53 13.16
N MET A 786 -0.23 41.21 13.02
CA MET A 786 -0.75 40.38 11.91
C MET A 786 -1.50 39.13 12.38
N ASN A 787 -1.98 39.11 13.62
CA ASN A 787 -2.66 37.95 14.22
C ASN A 787 -3.94 37.52 13.48
N VAL A 788 -4.46 38.32 12.55
CA VAL A 788 -5.62 38.00 11.69
C VAL A 788 -5.26 36.92 10.65
N PHE A 789 -4.00 36.85 10.20
CA PHE A 789 -3.60 35.90 9.15
C PHE A 789 -3.18 34.54 9.75
N LYS A 790 -3.93 33.48 9.42
CA LYS A 790 -3.64 32.10 9.82
C LYS A 790 -2.19 31.69 9.59
N TYR A 791 -1.68 31.88 8.38
CA TYR A 791 -0.33 31.46 8.01
C TYR A 791 0.78 32.14 8.84
N VAL A 792 0.56 33.38 9.29
CA VAL A 792 1.51 34.05 10.20
C VAL A 792 1.47 33.43 11.59
N ARG A 793 0.28 33.02 12.07
CA ARG A 793 0.13 32.27 13.32
C ARG A 793 0.83 30.90 13.23
N ASP A 794 0.67 30.20 12.11
CA ASP A 794 1.35 28.92 11.81
C ASP A 794 2.88 29.05 11.83
N ALA A 795 3.43 29.99 11.04
CA ALA A 795 4.87 30.23 11.01
C ALA A 795 5.41 30.65 12.38
N THR A 796 4.64 31.42 13.15
CA THR A 796 5.04 31.83 14.50
C THR A 796 5.10 30.64 15.46
N ARG A 797 4.09 29.74 15.46
CA ARG A 797 4.14 28.48 16.21
C ARG A 797 5.36 27.65 15.82
N HIS A 798 5.61 27.51 14.52
CA HIS A 798 6.76 26.81 13.97
C HIS A 798 8.09 27.38 14.50
N ALA A 799 8.28 28.69 14.40
CA ALA A 799 9.52 29.35 14.81
C ALA A 799 9.73 29.31 16.33
N PHE A 800 8.70 29.60 17.13
CA PHE A 800 8.81 29.58 18.59
C PHE A 800 9.12 28.18 19.13
N ALA A 801 8.52 27.12 18.57
CA ALA A 801 8.83 25.75 18.99
C ALA A 801 10.34 25.43 18.87
N ARG A 802 10.99 25.95 17.80
CA ARG A 802 12.42 25.74 17.50
C ARG A 802 13.31 26.67 18.33
N ILE A 803 12.94 27.94 18.46
CA ILE A 803 13.70 28.91 19.28
C ILE A 803 13.70 28.48 20.75
N ILE A 804 12.57 28.02 21.28
CA ILE A 804 12.49 27.52 22.67
C ILE A 804 13.34 26.27 22.85
N ALA A 805 13.38 25.37 21.86
CA ALA A 805 14.27 24.21 21.90
C ALA A 805 15.75 24.59 22.03
N THR A 806 16.18 25.68 21.38
CA THR A 806 17.57 26.19 21.41
C THR A 806 17.88 27.04 22.66
N THR A 807 16.91 27.81 23.16
CA THR A 807 17.13 28.82 24.21
C THR A 807 16.68 28.41 25.61
N GLY A 808 15.92 27.32 25.73
CA GLY A 808 15.40 26.83 27.01
C GLY A 808 14.49 27.84 27.71
N SER A 809 14.66 27.99 29.03
CA SER A 809 13.81 28.86 29.86
C SER A 809 14.02 30.37 29.63
N SER A 810 15.02 30.77 28.82
CA SER A 810 15.38 32.17 28.58
C SER A 810 14.25 33.00 27.93
N VAL A 811 13.32 32.33 27.22
CA VAL A 811 12.26 32.98 26.41
C VAL A 811 10.86 32.73 27.01
N THR A 812 10.76 32.11 28.19
CA THR A 812 9.49 31.75 28.86
C THR A 812 8.56 32.93 29.11
N HIS A 813 9.11 34.11 29.42
CA HIS A 813 8.36 35.34 29.62
C HIS A 813 7.56 35.80 28.38
N LEU A 814 7.92 35.32 27.18
CA LEU A 814 7.20 35.63 25.93
C LEU A 814 6.05 34.66 25.64
N ILE A 815 5.89 33.58 26.41
CA ILE A 815 4.84 32.56 26.16
C ILE A 815 3.44 33.08 26.46
N PRO A 816 3.15 33.75 27.59
CA PRO A 816 1.82 34.30 27.82
C PRO A 816 1.33 35.27 26.71
N PRO A 817 2.12 36.27 26.27
CA PRO A 817 1.69 37.14 25.16
C PRO A 817 1.61 36.40 23.83
N LEU A 818 2.46 35.39 23.58
CA LEU A 818 2.34 34.53 22.41
C LEU A 818 0.98 33.80 22.39
N MET A 819 0.60 33.15 23.49
CA MET A 819 -0.66 32.41 23.59
C MET A 819 -1.88 33.32 23.42
N ALA A 820 -1.85 34.50 24.05
CA ALA A 820 -2.93 35.48 23.90
C ALA A 820 -3.15 35.89 22.43
N ASN A 821 -2.07 36.10 21.66
CA ASN A 821 -2.16 36.49 20.25
C ASN A 821 -2.53 35.33 19.32
N LEU A 822 -2.09 34.09 19.61
CA LEU A 822 -2.47 32.91 18.84
C LEU A 822 -3.96 32.57 19.00
N LEU A 823 -4.53 32.82 20.19
CA LEU A 823 -5.93 32.50 20.49
C LEU A 823 -6.90 33.62 20.11
N ALA A 824 -6.43 34.84 19.84
CA ALA A 824 -7.29 35.99 19.58
C ALA A 824 -8.15 35.87 18.31
N GLN A 825 -7.64 35.19 17.28
CA GLN A 825 -8.29 35.01 15.97
C GLN A 825 -8.21 33.54 15.52
N PHE A 826 -8.43 32.62 16.47
CA PHE A 826 -8.23 31.19 16.28
C PHE A 826 -9.25 30.57 15.32
N GLU A 827 -8.78 29.81 14.33
CA GLU A 827 -9.63 29.06 13.40
C GLU A 827 -9.69 27.56 13.77
N PRO A 828 -10.82 26.86 13.55
CA PRO A 828 -10.94 25.43 13.84
C PRO A 828 -9.88 24.57 13.13
N SER A 829 -9.46 24.98 11.93
CA SER A 829 -8.44 24.29 11.14
C SER A 829 -7.03 24.36 11.75
N GLU A 830 -6.80 25.23 12.75
CA GLU A 830 -5.52 25.33 13.48
C GLU A 830 -5.49 24.47 14.76
N LEU A 831 -6.61 23.82 15.08
CA LEU A 831 -6.82 23.18 16.38
C LEU A 831 -5.85 22.03 16.65
N VAL A 832 -5.63 21.19 15.64
CA VAL A 832 -4.69 20.06 15.72
C VAL A 832 -3.25 20.56 15.91
N ASP A 833 -2.82 21.53 15.09
CA ASP A 833 -1.46 22.09 15.15
C ASP A 833 -1.20 22.83 16.46
N PHE A 834 -2.21 23.53 16.98
CA PHE A 834 -2.14 24.18 18.27
C PHE A 834 -1.97 23.19 19.43
N MET A 835 -2.75 22.10 19.45
CA MET A 835 -2.59 21.05 20.47
C MET A 835 -1.22 20.37 20.40
N ASN A 836 -0.71 20.12 19.19
CA ASN A 836 0.63 19.56 18.98
C ASN A 836 1.71 20.52 19.47
N PHE A 837 1.58 21.82 19.20
CA PHE A 837 2.48 22.86 19.70
C PHE A 837 2.51 22.91 21.22
N ILE A 838 1.34 22.91 21.87
CA ILE A 838 1.24 22.85 23.34
C ILE A 838 1.91 21.57 23.88
N GLY A 839 1.67 20.41 23.24
CA GLY A 839 2.30 19.15 23.61
C GLY A 839 3.84 19.20 23.60
N LEU A 840 4.43 19.87 22.61
CA LEU A 840 5.88 20.09 22.53
C LEU A 840 6.38 21.00 23.66
N LEU A 841 5.64 22.08 23.97
CA LEU A 841 6.00 22.99 25.06
C LEU A 841 5.92 22.30 26.43
N ILE A 842 4.92 21.44 26.66
CA ILE A 842 4.80 20.64 27.89
C ILE A 842 6.07 19.83 28.12
N HIS A 843 6.57 19.13 27.09
CA HIS A 843 7.76 18.31 27.21
C HIS A 843 9.04 19.13 27.47
N LYS A 844 9.14 20.34 26.90
CA LYS A 844 10.36 21.18 26.99
C LYS A 844 10.41 22.04 28.24
N LEU A 845 9.28 22.56 28.71
CA LEU A 845 9.20 23.53 29.82
C LEU A 845 8.64 22.91 31.11
N GLN A 846 7.97 21.76 31.02
CA GLN A 846 7.43 21.01 32.16
C GLN A 846 6.65 21.92 33.14
N SER A 847 7.09 22.00 34.40
CA SER A 847 6.45 22.78 35.47
C SER A 847 6.30 24.28 35.18
N GLU A 848 7.16 24.87 34.33
CA GLU A 848 7.10 26.31 34.02
C GLU A 848 5.85 26.70 33.22
N LEU A 849 5.19 25.73 32.57
CA LEU A 849 3.99 25.94 31.76
C LEU A 849 2.67 25.77 32.54
N PHE A 850 2.74 25.35 33.82
CA PHE A 850 1.56 25.00 34.62
C PHE A 850 0.47 26.08 34.61
N ASN A 851 0.84 27.32 34.94
CA ASN A 851 -0.12 28.43 35.05
C ASN A 851 -0.82 28.71 33.71
N VAL A 852 -0.09 28.66 32.59
CA VAL A 852 -0.64 28.94 31.26
C VAL A 852 -1.63 27.84 30.84
N LEU A 853 -1.29 26.58 31.12
CA LEU A 853 -2.17 25.45 30.81
C LEU A 853 -3.41 25.39 31.69
N ASP A 854 -3.30 25.77 32.96
CA ASP A 854 -4.43 25.80 33.89
C ASP A 854 -5.55 26.75 33.40
N GLU A 855 -5.18 27.86 32.77
CA GLU A 855 -6.14 28.78 32.16
C GLU A 855 -6.72 28.29 30.82
N LEU A 856 -5.99 27.41 30.11
CA LEU A 856 -6.27 27.04 28.73
C LEU A 856 -7.03 25.70 28.59
N ILE A 857 -6.71 24.70 29.39
CA ILE A 857 -7.25 23.33 29.22
C ILE A 857 -8.77 23.29 29.35
N GLY A 858 -9.35 24.01 30.31
CA GLY A 858 -10.79 24.06 30.52
C GLY A 858 -11.57 24.55 29.28
N PRO A 859 -11.32 25.79 28.81
CA PRO A 859 -11.95 26.32 27.59
C PRO A 859 -11.72 25.46 26.34
N LEU A 860 -10.49 24.95 26.17
CA LEU A 860 -10.14 24.10 25.03
C LEU A 860 -10.94 22.79 25.02
N SER A 861 -11.04 22.13 26.18
CA SER A 861 -11.79 20.87 26.33
C SER A 861 -13.27 21.04 26.04
N ALA A 862 -13.86 22.17 26.45
CA ALA A 862 -15.26 22.49 26.19
C ALA A 862 -15.51 22.68 24.68
N HIS A 863 -14.63 23.44 23.99
CA HIS A 863 -14.74 23.67 22.55
C HIS A 863 -14.59 22.38 21.74
N ILE A 864 -13.59 21.55 22.05
CA ILE A 864 -13.36 20.26 21.37
C ILE A 864 -14.56 19.33 21.58
N THR A 865 -15.10 19.25 22.80
CA THR A 865 -16.27 18.43 23.08
C THR A 865 -17.48 18.89 22.28
N GLN A 866 -17.67 20.21 22.11
CA GLN A 866 -18.74 20.75 21.28
C GLN A 866 -18.56 20.38 19.80
N LEU A 867 -17.33 20.47 19.27
CA LEU A 867 -17.00 20.12 17.89
C LEU A 867 -17.24 18.62 17.64
N LEU A 868 -16.72 17.75 18.51
CA LEU A 868 -16.87 16.30 18.38
C LEU A 868 -18.32 15.79 18.50
N ASN A 869 -19.23 16.60 19.05
CA ASN A 869 -20.66 16.27 19.13
C ASN A 869 -21.44 16.64 17.85
N GLN A 870 -20.83 17.33 16.88
CA GLN A 870 -21.47 17.65 15.61
C GLN A 870 -21.51 16.40 14.70
N PRO A 871 -22.59 16.18 13.93
CA PRO A 871 -22.66 15.05 13.01
C PRO A 871 -21.72 15.26 11.82
N VAL A 872 -20.98 14.21 11.47
CA VAL A 872 -20.10 14.18 10.29
C VAL A 872 -20.96 14.20 9.03
N THR A 873 -20.78 15.22 8.16
CA THR A 873 -21.60 15.39 6.94
C THR A 873 -20.90 14.94 5.66
N GLY A 874 -19.57 14.79 5.68
CA GLY A 874 -18.75 14.32 4.56
C GLY A 874 -17.51 13.53 4.96
N THR A 875 -16.74 13.08 3.98
CA THR A 875 -15.47 12.35 4.21
C THR A 875 -14.44 13.26 4.89
N ASP A 876 -14.34 14.53 4.46
CA ASP A 876 -13.37 15.48 5.02
C ASP A 876 -13.65 15.77 6.50
N ASP A 877 -14.92 16.05 6.85
CA ASP A 877 -15.37 16.19 8.25
C ASP A 877 -14.99 14.96 9.10
N SER A 878 -15.07 13.75 8.53
CA SER A 878 -14.74 12.51 9.21
C SER A 878 -13.25 12.43 9.54
N VAL A 879 -12.41 12.84 8.60
CA VAL A 879 -10.94 12.89 8.76
C VAL A 879 -10.58 13.94 9.81
N GLU A 880 -11.12 15.17 9.69
CA GLU A 880 -10.86 16.25 10.65
C GLU A 880 -11.33 15.89 12.08
N HIS A 881 -12.50 15.26 12.22
CA HIS A 881 -12.99 14.74 13.50
C HIS A 881 -12.02 13.72 14.09
N ALA A 882 -11.54 12.77 13.29
CA ALA A 882 -10.63 11.72 13.75
C ALA A 882 -9.26 12.29 14.16
N GLU A 883 -8.73 13.25 13.40
CA GLU A 883 -7.47 13.93 13.70
C GLU A 883 -7.55 14.80 14.95
N THR A 884 -8.62 15.59 15.07
CA THR A 884 -8.90 16.42 16.26
C THR A 884 -9.00 15.55 17.51
N LYS A 885 -9.77 14.45 17.43
CA LYS A 885 -9.91 13.50 18.54
C LYS A 885 -8.56 12.89 18.93
N ARG A 886 -7.75 12.47 17.96
CA ARG A 886 -6.42 11.89 18.20
C ARG A 886 -5.45 12.90 18.85
N ALA A 887 -5.39 14.12 18.35
CA ALA A 887 -4.52 15.17 18.88
C ALA A 887 -4.94 15.57 20.30
N TYR A 888 -6.25 15.65 20.58
CA TYR A 888 -6.78 15.92 21.91
C TYR A 888 -6.42 14.83 22.92
N LEU A 889 -6.65 13.55 22.58
CA LEU A 889 -6.28 12.42 23.43
C LEU A 889 -4.77 12.37 23.71
N THR A 890 -3.95 12.73 22.71
CA THR A 890 -2.49 12.82 22.85
C THR A 890 -2.10 13.93 23.81
N LEU A 891 -2.71 15.12 23.68
CA LEU A 891 -2.48 16.25 24.58
C LEU A 891 -2.82 15.89 26.03
N LEU A 892 -3.99 15.32 26.28
CA LEU A 892 -4.40 14.89 27.62
C LEU A 892 -3.43 13.87 28.23
N THR A 893 -2.97 12.92 27.43
CA THR A 893 -1.98 11.92 27.85
C THR A 893 -0.62 12.55 28.16
N ASN A 894 -0.20 13.56 27.39
CA ASN A 894 1.04 14.30 27.63
C ASN A 894 0.98 15.09 28.94
N VAL A 895 -0.14 15.77 29.23
CA VAL A 895 -0.35 16.47 30.51
C VAL A 895 -0.23 15.50 31.69
N MET A 896 -0.82 14.32 31.59
CA MET A 896 -0.71 13.28 32.62
C MET A 896 0.71 12.70 32.76
N SER A 897 1.49 12.66 31.67
CA SER A 897 2.82 12.04 31.64
C SER A 897 3.95 12.99 32.07
N SER A 898 3.72 14.30 32.06
CA SER A 898 4.72 15.33 32.40
C SER A 898 4.52 15.95 33.78
N ASP A 899 3.89 15.22 34.71
CA ASP A 899 3.62 15.65 36.09
C ASP A 899 2.80 16.97 36.20
N LEU A 900 1.99 17.27 35.18
CA LEU A 900 1.07 18.42 35.15
C LEU A 900 -0.38 18.01 35.43
N HIS A 901 -0.59 16.86 36.05
CA HIS A 901 -1.91 16.27 36.29
C HIS A 901 -2.79 17.09 37.26
N ASP A 902 -2.17 17.91 38.12
CA ASP A 902 -2.88 18.80 39.05
C ASP A 902 -3.76 19.84 38.34
N ILE A 903 -3.49 20.12 37.06
CA ILE A 903 -4.31 21.02 36.23
C ILE A 903 -5.76 20.54 36.14
N PHE A 904 -5.99 19.22 36.08
CA PHE A 904 -7.34 18.66 35.99
C PHE A 904 -8.13 18.80 37.29
N ILE A 905 -7.44 18.98 38.42
CA ILE A 905 -8.03 19.03 39.78
C ILE A 905 -8.10 20.47 40.31
N SER A 906 -7.53 21.44 39.59
CA SER A 906 -7.53 22.85 39.97
C SER A 906 -8.95 23.41 40.14
N ASP A 907 -9.10 24.48 40.94
CA ASP A 907 -10.40 25.12 41.16
C ASP A 907 -11.07 25.59 39.85
N ARG A 908 -10.28 25.84 38.80
CA ARG A 908 -10.78 26.27 37.48
C ARG A 908 -11.35 25.11 36.66
N ASN A 909 -10.69 23.95 36.69
CA ASN A 909 -11.00 22.82 35.80
C ASN A 909 -11.74 21.67 36.49
N LYS A 910 -11.84 21.67 37.83
CA LYS A 910 -12.51 20.60 38.59
C LYS A 910 -13.96 20.33 38.16
N ALA A 911 -14.68 21.35 37.68
CA ALA A 911 -16.06 21.22 37.21
C ALA A 911 -16.18 20.44 35.88
N THR A 912 -15.14 20.44 35.03
CA THR A 912 -15.12 19.74 33.74
C THR A 912 -14.48 18.36 33.81
N PHE A 913 -13.88 18.02 34.95
CA PHE A 913 -13.16 16.77 35.17
C PHE A 913 -14.02 15.50 35.05
N GLU A 914 -15.17 15.46 35.73
CA GLU A 914 -16.09 14.30 35.66
C GLU A 914 -16.69 14.10 34.25
N PRO A 915 -17.20 15.15 33.56
CA PRO A 915 -17.60 15.04 32.15
C PRO A 915 -16.50 14.50 31.23
N LEU A 916 -15.25 14.89 31.46
CA LEU A 916 -14.10 14.42 30.68
C LEU A 916 -13.92 12.90 30.84
N LEU A 917 -13.93 12.38 32.07
CA LEU A 917 -13.79 10.95 32.34
C LEU A 917 -14.93 10.12 31.71
N ILE A 918 -16.17 10.63 31.74
CA ILE A 918 -17.31 9.98 31.10
C ILE A 918 -17.13 9.96 29.57
N SER A 919 -16.67 11.06 28.98
CA SER A 919 -16.37 11.12 27.54
C SER A 919 -15.29 10.10 27.14
N MET A 920 -14.20 10.01 27.92
CA MET A 920 -13.14 9.02 27.70
C MET A 920 -13.65 7.59 27.83
N SER A 921 -14.56 7.31 28.77
CA SER A 921 -15.21 6.00 28.89
C SER A 921 -16.06 5.65 27.66
N ARG A 922 -16.79 6.63 27.08
CA ARG A 922 -17.58 6.40 25.86
C ARG A 922 -16.67 6.12 24.65
N LEU A 923 -15.56 6.84 24.53
CA LEU A 923 -14.57 6.59 23.48
C LEU A 923 -13.90 5.22 23.63
N ALA A 924 -13.73 4.74 24.87
CA ALA A 924 -13.24 3.40 25.13
C ALA A 924 -14.28 2.30 24.79
N GLU A 925 -15.58 2.61 24.80
CA GLU A 925 -16.68 1.69 24.43
C GLU A 925 -16.92 1.62 22.92
N ASP A 926 -16.52 2.65 22.17
CA ASP A 926 -16.75 2.76 20.72
C ASP A 926 -15.83 1.82 19.91
N ILE A 927 -16.42 0.77 19.33
CA ILE A 927 -15.74 -0.26 18.54
C ILE A 927 -15.50 0.22 17.10
N SER A 928 -16.19 1.27 16.65
CA SER A 928 -16.01 1.80 15.30
C SER A 928 -14.69 2.56 15.12
N ASP A 929 -14.11 3.07 16.21
CA ASP A 929 -12.89 3.88 16.23
C ASP A 929 -11.79 3.23 17.10
N SER A 930 -11.11 2.23 16.53
CA SER A 930 -10.05 1.45 17.21
C SER A 930 -8.88 2.33 17.69
N SER A 931 -8.56 3.41 16.97
CA SER A 931 -7.44 4.31 17.29
C SER A 931 -7.74 5.13 18.55
N SER A 932 -8.94 5.69 18.64
CA SER A 932 -9.37 6.45 19.80
C SER A 932 -9.63 5.56 21.01
N GLN A 933 -10.19 4.38 20.80
CA GLN A 933 -10.37 3.37 21.84
C GLN A 933 -9.06 3.02 22.52
N LYS A 934 -8.01 2.73 21.74
CA LYS A 934 -6.65 2.49 22.25
C LYS A 934 -6.13 3.68 23.05
N SER A 935 -6.23 4.90 22.50
CA SER A 935 -5.72 6.11 23.14
C SER A 935 -6.47 6.45 24.44
N ALA A 936 -7.79 6.20 24.49
CA ALA A 936 -8.60 6.36 25.70
C ALA A 936 -8.16 5.39 26.79
N PHE A 937 -7.94 4.10 26.48
CA PHE A 937 -7.40 3.14 27.46
C PHE A 937 -5.99 3.51 27.93
N ALA A 938 -5.14 4.05 27.06
CA ALA A 938 -3.80 4.54 27.44
C ALA A 938 -3.87 5.74 28.40
N PHE A 939 -4.75 6.71 28.12
CA PHE A 939 -5.01 7.85 29.01
C PHE A 939 -5.54 7.39 30.37
N LEU A 940 -6.59 6.55 30.38
CA LEU A 940 -7.20 6.02 31.60
C LEU A 940 -6.20 5.19 32.43
N SER A 941 -5.32 4.44 31.77
CA SER A 941 -4.22 3.72 32.43
C SER A 941 -3.28 4.65 33.19
N ARG A 942 -2.95 5.82 32.61
CA ARG A 942 -2.14 6.83 33.31
C ARG A 942 -2.90 7.49 34.45
N CYS A 943 -4.19 7.78 34.28
CA CYS A 943 -5.04 8.27 35.37
C CYS A 943 -5.02 7.31 36.57
N VAL A 944 -5.11 6.00 36.34
CA VAL A 944 -5.01 4.99 37.39
C VAL A 944 -3.64 5.04 38.09
N GLN A 945 -2.54 5.15 37.35
CA GLN A 945 -1.20 5.18 37.96
C GLN A 945 -0.94 6.41 38.82
N VAL A 946 -1.53 7.55 38.48
CA VAL A 946 -1.33 8.81 39.21
C VAL A 946 -2.33 8.91 40.37
N TRP A 947 -3.63 8.76 40.10
CA TRP A 947 -4.68 9.09 41.07
C TRP A 947 -5.16 7.90 41.92
N CYS A 948 -4.85 6.65 41.57
CA CYS A 948 -5.25 5.48 42.37
C CYS A 948 -4.14 4.97 43.32
N GLN A 949 -3.04 5.70 43.51
CA GLN A 949 -1.98 5.26 44.42
C GLN A 949 -2.48 5.14 45.87
N PRO A 950 -2.09 4.09 46.61
CA PRO A 950 -2.47 3.92 48.00
C PRO A 950 -1.84 5.03 48.86
N ALA A 951 -2.62 5.62 49.77
CA ALA A 951 -2.13 6.66 50.68
C ALA A 951 -0.99 6.09 51.55
N THR A 952 0.25 6.43 51.25
CA THR A 952 1.39 6.09 52.11
C THR A 952 1.47 7.11 53.24
N ALA A 953 1.50 6.62 54.48
CA ALA A 953 1.37 7.42 55.70
C ALA A 953 2.58 8.31 56.05
N ALA A 954 3.46 8.64 55.09
CA ALA A 954 4.74 9.31 55.36
C ALA A 954 4.87 10.74 54.83
N ASP A 955 4.15 11.13 53.78
CA ASP A 955 4.14 12.52 53.30
C ASP A 955 2.69 13.01 53.16
N GLY A 956 2.34 14.08 53.87
CA GLY A 956 0.98 14.62 54.00
C GLY A 956 0.36 15.24 52.72
N GLN A 957 0.72 14.76 51.54
CA GLN A 957 0.07 15.08 50.26
C GLN A 957 -0.46 13.78 49.64
N ALA A 958 -1.70 13.42 49.98
CA ALA A 958 -2.40 12.37 49.23
C ALA A 958 -2.65 12.88 47.80
N GLN A 959 -1.87 12.41 46.83
CA GLN A 959 -2.06 12.69 45.39
C GLN A 959 -3.31 11.99 44.78
N GLY A 960 -4.04 11.21 45.58
CA GLY A 960 -5.22 10.47 45.12
C GLY A 960 -6.48 11.33 45.06
N VAL A 961 -7.23 11.23 43.96
CA VAL A 961 -8.54 11.89 43.80
C VAL A 961 -9.60 11.05 44.54
N PRO A 962 -10.30 11.59 45.56
CA PRO A 962 -11.28 10.83 46.32
C PRO A 962 -12.42 10.30 45.44
N GLY A 963 -12.69 8.99 45.50
CA GLY A 963 -13.77 8.34 44.75
C GLY A 963 -13.40 7.92 43.33
N PHE A 964 -12.19 8.22 42.85
CA PHE A 964 -11.73 7.77 41.54
C PHE A 964 -11.55 6.24 41.50
N GLU A 965 -11.14 5.62 42.61
CA GLU A 965 -11.08 4.15 42.75
C GLU A 965 -12.43 3.48 42.46
N ARG A 966 -13.53 4.10 42.90
CA ARG A 966 -14.88 3.61 42.67
C ARG A 966 -15.25 3.66 41.19
N PHE A 967 -14.89 4.75 40.50
CA PHE A 967 -15.10 4.88 39.06
C PHE A 967 -14.34 3.81 38.26
N VAL A 968 -13.10 3.48 38.66
CA VAL A 968 -12.32 2.42 38.03
C VAL A 968 -13.01 1.06 38.14
N TYR A 969 -13.44 0.68 39.35
CA TYR A 969 -14.06 -0.63 39.59
C TYR A 969 -15.49 -0.74 39.06
N GLU A 970 -16.32 0.31 39.20
CA GLU A 970 -17.74 0.26 38.81
C GLU A 970 -17.98 0.57 37.31
N ARG A 971 -17.06 1.27 36.63
CA ARG A 971 -17.24 1.67 35.23
C ARG A 971 -16.14 1.15 34.31
N LEU A 972 -14.88 1.49 34.56
CA LEU A 972 -13.80 1.24 33.59
C LEU A 972 -13.43 -0.24 33.43
N VAL A 973 -13.35 -0.99 34.54
CA VAL A 973 -13.12 -2.45 34.48
C VAL A 973 -14.26 -3.15 33.73
N PRO A 974 -15.55 -2.93 34.05
CA PRO A 974 -16.65 -3.47 33.24
C PRO A 974 -16.58 -3.11 31.74
N THR A 975 -16.31 -1.84 31.41
CA THR A 975 -16.18 -1.37 30.02
C THR A 975 -15.14 -2.19 29.24
N ALA A 976 -13.98 -2.49 29.82
CA ALA A 976 -12.95 -3.31 29.20
C ALA A 976 -13.45 -4.71 28.77
N PHE A 977 -14.28 -5.36 29.58
CA PHE A 977 -14.82 -6.69 29.27
C PHE A 977 -16.03 -6.64 28.32
N VAL A 978 -16.84 -5.58 28.37
CA VAL A 978 -17.96 -5.37 27.44
C VAL A 978 -17.45 -5.22 26.00
N VAL A 979 -16.39 -4.44 25.80
CA VAL A 979 -15.74 -4.27 24.48
C VAL A 979 -15.29 -5.62 23.92
N LEU A 980 -14.62 -6.44 24.72
CA LEU A 980 -14.12 -7.76 24.32
C LEU A 980 -15.24 -8.76 24.00
N SER A 981 -16.41 -8.59 24.61
CA SER A 981 -17.57 -9.47 24.44
C SER A 981 -18.47 -9.10 23.27
N SER A 982 -18.23 -7.97 22.60
CA SER A 982 -19.05 -7.51 21.49
C SER A 982 -18.92 -8.42 20.25
N PRO A 983 -20.02 -8.75 19.54
CA PRO A 983 -19.97 -9.53 18.30
C PRO A 983 -19.19 -8.81 17.19
N GLN A 984 -19.12 -7.47 17.24
CA GLN A 984 -18.43 -6.64 16.26
C GLN A 984 -16.91 -6.61 16.46
N PHE A 985 -16.41 -6.98 17.65
CA PHE A 985 -14.98 -7.05 17.90
C PHE A 985 -14.39 -8.21 17.08
N ASN A 986 -13.42 -7.99 16.20
CA ASN A 986 -12.81 -9.06 15.39
C ASN A 986 -11.32 -9.22 15.73
N ILE A 987 -10.95 -10.32 16.39
CA ILE A 987 -9.56 -10.59 16.80
C ILE A 987 -8.62 -10.83 15.60
N LYS A 988 -9.18 -11.20 14.43
CA LYS A 988 -8.38 -11.38 13.21
C LYS A 988 -7.95 -10.04 12.60
N ASP A 989 -8.59 -8.94 13.00
CA ASP A 989 -8.19 -7.60 12.60
C ASP A 989 -6.98 -7.14 13.43
N GLY A 990 -5.93 -6.70 12.74
CA GLY A 990 -4.71 -6.20 13.37
C GLY A 990 -4.93 -4.96 14.25
N GLN A 991 -5.88 -4.08 13.93
CA GLN A 991 -6.15 -2.89 14.74
C GLN A 991 -6.84 -3.24 16.06
N MET A 992 -7.82 -4.14 16.02
CA MET A 992 -8.50 -4.67 17.20
C MET A 992 -7.56 -5.46 18.10
N MET A 993 -6.60 -6.17 17.52
CA MET A 993 -5.54 -6.82 18.28
C MET A 993 -4.74 -5.81 19.11
N VAL A 994 -4.43 -4.63 18.57
CA VAL A 994 -3.73 -3.58 19.34
C VAL A 994 -4.58 -3.07 20.50
N VAL A 995 -5.88 -2.86 20.31
CA VAL A 995 -6.80 -2.48 21.39
C VAL A 995 -6.82 -3.55 22.48
N LEU A 996 -6.91 -4.82 22.11
CA LEU A 996 -6.91 -5.93 23.06
C LEU A 996 -5.66 -5.92 23.95
N LEU A 997 -4.49 -5.67 23.35
CA LEU A 997 -3.24 -5.57 24.09
C LEU A 997 -3.21 -4.36 25.04
N GLU A 998 -3.86 -3.25 24.68
CA GLU A 998 -3.97 -2.06 25.52
C GLU A 998 -4.99 -2.25 26.66
N ILE A 999 -6.10 -2.94 26.41
CA ILE A 999 -7.03 -3.37 27.48
C ILE A 999 -6.30 -4.27 28.48
N GLY A 1000 -5.51 -5.24 27.99
CA GLY A 1000 -4.69 -6.07 28.86
C GLY A 1000 -3.68 -5.26 29.69
N ASN A 1001 -3.08 -4.23 29.09
CA ASN A 1001 -2.19 -3.29 29.78
C ASN A 1001 -2.92 -2.52 30.88
N PHE A 1002 -4.10 -1.97 30.58
CA PHE A 1002 -4.95 -1.26 31.52
C PHE A 1002 -5.31 -2.14 32.74
N LEU A 1003 -5.80 -3.36 32.51
CA LEU A 1003 -6.14 -4.29 33.59
C LEU A 1003 -4.93 -4.63 34.47
N GLN A 1004 -3.76 -4.84 33.85
CA GLN A 1004 -2.54 -5.11 34.58
C GLN A 1004 -2.10 -3.90 35.43
N ILE A 1005 -2.26 -2.68 34.91
CA ILE A 1005 -1.96 -1.45 35.63
C ILE A 1005 -2.89 -1.28 36.84
N VAL A 1006 -4.19 -1.51 36.68
CA VAL A 1006 -5.15 -1.49 37.80
C VAL A 1006 -4.72 -2.45 38.91
N CYS A 1007 -4.37 -3.69 38.54
CA CYS A 1007 -3.92 -4.69 39.52
C CYS A 1007 -2.59 -4.33 40.20
N LYS A 1008 -1.61 -3.80 39.45
CA LYS A 1008 -0.29 -3.44 39.99
C LYS A 1008 -0.35 -2.20 40.89
N THR A 1009 -1.18 -1.21 40.56
CA THR A 1009 -1.30 0.02 41.34
C THR A 1009 -2.03 -0.20 42.66
N ARG A 1010 -3.10 -1.01 42.68
CA ARG A 1010 -3.91 -1.26 43.89
C ARG A 1010 -3.52 -2.51 44.68
N GLY A 1011 -2.68 -3.38 44.12
CA GLY A 1011 -2.20 -4.59 44.79
C GLY A 1011 -3.35 -5.52 45.20
N GLN A 1012 -3.35 -5.95 46.46
CA GLN A 1012 -4.28 -6.96 46.99
C GLN A 1012 -5.75 -6.56 46.86
N GLU A 1013 -6.09 -5.28 47.00
CA GLU A 1013 -7.48 -4.79 46.91
C GLU A 1013 -8.10 -5.07 45.54
N ALA A 1014 -7.36 -4.83 44.46
CA ALA A 1014 -7.84 -5.13 43.11
C ALA A 1014 -8.01 -6.64 42.89
N GLN A 1015 -7.15 -7.47 43.47
CA GLN A 1015 -7.26 -8.93 43.37
C GLN A 1015 -8.51 -9.44 44.06
N ASP A 1016 -8.75 -8.96 45.28
CA ASP A 1016 -9.94 -9.32 46.04
C ASP A 1016 -11.20 -8.88 45.29
N PHE A 1017 -11.20 -7.70 44.66
CA PHE A 1017 -12.29 -7.26 43.79
C PHE A 1017 -12.50 -8.18 42.57
N PHE A 1018 -11.44 -8.54 41.83
CA PHE A 1018 -11.56 -9.43 40.68
C PHE A 1018 -12.05 -10.83 41.09
N LEU A 1019 -11.53 -11.39 42.19
CA LEU A 1019 -11.83 -12.75 42.65
C LEU A 1019 -13.19 -12.87 43.36
N SER A 1020 -13.57 -11.89 44.17
CA SER A 1020 -14.76 -11.99 45.03
C SER A 1020 -16.00 -11.30 44.47
N ALA A 1021 -15.84 -10.29 43.61
CA ALA A 1021 -16.95 -9.47 43.11
C ALA A 1021 -17.10 -9.55 41.58
N PHE A 1022 -16.10 -9.10 40.83
CA PHE A 1022 -16.28 -8.86 39.39
C PHE A 1022 -16.34 -10.14 38.55
N LEU A 1023 -15.30 -10.99 38.54
CA LEU A 1023 -15.27 -12.19 37.68
C LEU A 1023 -16.40 -13.19 38.03
N PRO A 1024 -16.75 -13.42 39.32
CA PRO A 1024 -17.91 -14.23 39.67
C PRO A 1024 -19.23 -13.66 39.14
N SER A 1025 -19.41 -12.33 39.14
CA SER A 1025 -20.61 -11.69 38.58
C SER A 1025 -20.78 -11.91 37.07
N GLN A 1026 -19.68 -12.18 36.36
CA GLN A 1026 -19.64 -12.49 34.93
C GLN A 1026 -19.73 -14.00 34.65
N GLY A 1027 -19.92 -14.84 35.69
CA GLY A 1027 -20.07 -16.29 35.55
C GLY A 1027 -18.78 -17.07 35.35
N TRP A 1028 -17.61 -16.51 35.70
CA TRP A 1028 -16.33 -17.20 35.52
C TRP A 1028 -16.15 -18.34 36.55
N PRO A 1029 -15.61 -19.51 36.15
CA PRO A 1029 -15.23 -20.57 37.09
C PRO A 1029 -14.15 -20.09 38.07
N PRO A 1030 -14.19 -20.54 39.35
CA PRO A 1030 -13.27 -20.06 40.38
C PRO A 1030 -11.79 -20.36 40.05
N ASP A 1031 -11.50 -21.52 39.44
CA ASP A 1031 -10.14 -21.90 39.04
C ASP A 1031 -9.59 -20.99 37.93
N THR A 1032 -10.42 -20.67 36.94
CA THR A 1032 -10.05 -19.76 35.83
C THR A 1032 -9.90 -18.33 36.32
N ALA A 1033 -10.74 -17.88 37.25
CA ALA A 1033 -10.61 -16.57 37.87
C ALA A 1033 -9.31 -16.45 38.66
N MET A 1034 -8.96 -17.47 39.47
CA MET A 1034 -7.70 -17.55 40.21
C MET A 1034 -6.48 -17.56 39.28
N GLU A 1035 -6.52 -18.35 38.21
CA GLU A 1035 -5.44 -18.38 37.21
C GLU A 1035 -5.27 -17.01 36.55
N PHE A 1036 -6.36 -16.40 36.06
CA PHE A 1036 -6.32 -15.10 35.38
C PHE A 1036 -5.74 -14.01 36.28
N THR A 1037 -6.20 -13.89 37.52
CA THR A 1037 -5.71 -12.88 38.48
C THR A 1037 -4.26 -13.14 38.90
N GLY A 1038 -3.85 -14.41 39.03
CA GLY A 1038 -2.45 -14.77 39.29
C GLY A 1038 -1.54 -14.36 38.13
N LYS A 1039 -1.94 -14.65 36.88
CA LYS A 1039 -1.20 -14.23 35.68
C LYS A 1039 -1.15 -12.70 35.52
N LEU A 1040 -2.20 -12.00 35.92
CA LEU A 1040 -2.26 -10.53 35.91
C LEU A 1040 -1.19 -9.90 36.82
N GLN A 1041 -0.91 -10.53 37.98
CA GLN A 1041 0.10 -10.10 38.94
C GLN A 1041 1.52 -10.53 38.55
N ASP A 1042 1.71 -11.81 38.26
CA ASP A 1042 3.04 -12.44 38.23
C ASP A 1042 3.78 -12.21 36.91
N LEU A 1043 3.04 -12.03 35.80
CA LEU A 1043 3.67 -11.87 34.49
C LEU A 1043 4.19 -10.45 34.27
N ASP A 1044 5.31 -10.36 33.55
CA ASP A 1044 5.74 -9.10 32.97
C ASP A 1044 4.74 -8.64 31.88
N ASN A 1045 4.80 -7.37 31.50
CA ASN A 1045 3.80 -6.79 30.58
C ASN A 1045 3.76 -7.52 29.23
N LYS A 1046 4.92 -7.96 28.74
CA LYS A 1046 5.05 -8.65 27.47
C LYS A 1046 4.46 -10.07 27.51
N ALA A 1047 4.77 -10.86 28.55
CA ALA A 1047 4.20 -12.20 28.68
C ALA A 1047 2.69 -12.14 28.95
N PHE A 1048 2.23 -11.19 29.77
CA PHE A 1048 0.80 -11.04 30.04
C PHE A 1048 0.01 -10.70 28.77
N ARG A 1049 0.50 -9.76 27.96
CA ARG A 1049 -0.11 -9.41 26.67
C ARG A 1049 -0.28 -10.61 25.73
N LYS A 1050 0.73 -11.49 25.68
CA LYS A 1050 0.67 -12.73 24.90
C LYS A 1050 -0.39 -13.69 25.46
N TYR A 1051 -0.34 -13.96 26.76
CA TYR A 1051 -1.32 -14.81 27.45
C TYR A 1051 -2.76 -14.30 27.24
N PHE A 1052 -2.99 -13.00 27.42
CA PHE A 1052 -4.30 -12.39 27.30
C PHE A 1052 -4.88 -12.52 25.89
N ALA A 1053 -4.07 -12.34 24.85
CA ALA A 1053 -4.50 -12.52 23.47
C ALA A 1053 -4.88 -13.98 23.15
N ASP A 1054 -4.09 -14.94 23.62
CA ASP A 1054 -4.38 -16.36 23.42
C ASP A 1054 -5.62 -16.79 24.21
N PHE A 1055 -5.78 -16.28 25.43
CA PHE A 1055 -6.95 -16.50 26.28
C PHE A 1055 -8.24 -16.04 25.58
N VAL A 1056 -8.29 -14.79 25.11
CA VAL A 1056 -9.49 -14.24 24.43
C VAL A 1056 -9.76 -14.94 23.09
N ARG A 1057 -8.72 -15.42 22.38
CA ARG A 1057 -8.90 -16.20 21.15
C ARG A 1057 -9.57 -17.55 21.45
N SER A 1058 -9.14 -18.23 22.50
CA SER A 1058 -9.67 -19.55 22.90
C SER A 1058 -11.11 -19.50 23.39
N SER A 1059 -11.50 -18.42 24.10
CA SER A 1059 -12.86 -18.27 24.64
C SER A 1059 -13.90 -18.03 23.54
N ARG A 1060 -13.52 -17.42 22.41
CA ARG A 1060 -14.45 -17.17 21.29
C ARG A 1060 -14.60 -18.34 20.33
N SER A 1061 -13.56 -19.18 20.16
CA SER A 1061 -13.70 -20.39 19.33
C SER A 1061 -14.69 -21.40 19.91
N GLN A 1062 -14.89 -21.41 21.23
CA GLN A 1062 -15.85 -22.28 21.92
C GLN A 1062 -17.30 -21.78 21.82
N ALA A 1063 -17.52 -20.49 21.49
CA ALA A 1063 -18.86 -19.92 21.32
C ALA A 1063 -19.42 -20.10 19.89
N SER A 1064 -18.56 -20.49 18.93
CA SER A 1064 -18.90 -20.76 17.52
C SER A 1064 -19.10 -22.25 17.19
N SER A 1065 -18.93 -23.12 18.18
CA SER A 1065 -19.25 -24.56 18.14
C SER A 1065 -20.51 -24.81 18.93
#